data_AF-A0A937P4P8-F1
#
_entry.id   AF-A0A937P4P8-F1
#
_cell.length_a   1.000
_cell.length_b   1.000
_cell.length_c   1.000
_cell.angle_alpha   90.00
_cell.angle_beta   90.00
_cell.angle_gamma   90.00
#
_symmetry.space_group_name_H-M   'P 1'
#
loop_
_entity.id
_entity.type
_entity.pdbx_description
1 polymer ?
#
loop_
_entity_poly.entity_id
_entity_poly.type
_entity_poly.pdbx_seq_one_letter_code
_entity_poly.pdbx_strand_id
1 'polypeptide(L)'
;MEAKFSQRVKDVLSYSREEAIRLGNDYIGLEHLLLGIIREGEGMAIQILSYFGMDMSKVRKEIEIAVANPKEKKVKSTDNIPLIKQAERALKITYLEAKLFNSDLIGTEHLLLAILKDNDNIVTKAFNDYGVDYDAVKDELKAIISNSEGGLRMDPKDDMPGGTANEDTDEGGRHFGGNIKKVSDSKSKTPVLDNFGRDITKYAEEEKLDPVVGRERELERIAQILSRRKKNNPVLIGEPGVGKSAIAEGLALKIIERKVSRALFNKKVVTLDLASLVAGTKYRGQFEERMKAVLNELEKNPDIILFIDEIHSIVGAGNASGSLDASNMFKPALARGEIQCIGATTLNEYRQYIEKDGALERRFQKILVEPTTPDETYEILNNIKEKYEDHHLVSYTNDAIKACVNLTTRYITDRYLPDKAIDALDEAGSRVHIKNIHVPIEIIDIENRIEETKAKKTQAINNQKFEEAAKFRDIERKLQEDLEKEKKEWEKESKINREIVTDENVAEVIAMMTGVPVQRIAQNESERLVNMEDDLENSIIGQNEAIKKVVKAIRRNRAGLKDPSKPIGTFIFLGPTGVGKTHLAKVLAKYLFDSEDTLIRIDMSEYMEKFAVSRLVGAPPGYVGYEEGGQLTEKVRRKPYSIILLDEIEKAHPDVFHLLLQVLDDGVLTDSLGRKVDFKNTIVIMTSNIGSRQLKDFGQGVGFDTAAKKSSKTTYARSVIENALKKTFAPEFLNRIDDVVIFDHLEREGIHKIIDIELNYLFDRIHNLGYKMTVTKKAKDFIVDKGWDEQYGARPLKRAIQKYIEDPLAEEIIKTKIENDSKIIVDYKEGDDELTIAVKQPEKKTVKN
;
A
#
# COMPACT_ATOMS: atom_id res chain seq x y z
N MET A 1 -6.18 23.24 9.93
CA MET A 1 -6.12 24.19 11.05
C MET A 1 -6.09 25.60 10.48
N GLU A 2 -7.05 26.46 10.86
CA GLU A 2 -6.99 27.90 10.51
C GLU A 2 -5.96 28.58 11.42
N ALA A 3 -4.87 29.12 10.84
CA ALA A 3 -3.85 29.90 11.56
C ALA A 3 -4.49 31.09 12.30
N LYS A 4 -4.14 31.26 13.59
CA LYS A 4 -4.73 32.29 14.46
C LYS A 4 -3.89 33.57 14.47
N PHE A 5 -4.54 34.74 14.45
CA PHE A 5 -3.84 36.02 14.63
C PHE A 5 -3.23 36.14 16.03
N SER A 6 -1.94 36.50 16.09
CA SER A 6 -1.26 36.86 17.34
C SER A 6 -1.91 38.09 17.99
N GLN A 7 -1.75 38.25 19.31
CA GLN A 7 -2.29 39.40 20.03
C GLN A 7 -1.74 40.72 19.46
N ARG A 8 -0.45 40.76 19.12
CA ARG A 8 0.19 41.93 18.51
C ARG A 8 -0.44 42.33 17.17
N VAL A 9 -0.79 41.37 16.31
CA VAL A 9 -1.48 41.69 15.06
C VAL A 9 -2.89 42.24 15.30
N LYS A 10 -3.60 41.76 16.33
CA LYS A 10 -4.89 42.34 16.72
C LYS A 10 -4.73 43.79 17.19
N ASP A 11 -3.67 44.08 17.95
CA ASP A 11 -3.36 45.42 18.42
C ASP A 11 -2.99 46.34 17.25
N VAL A 12 -2.18 45.87 16.29
CA VAL A 12 -1.87 46.56 15.02
C VAL A 12 -3.13 46.91 14.25
N LEU A 13 -4.10 45.98 14.16
CA LEU A 13 -5.38 46.26 13.49
C LEU A 13 -6.19 47.32 14.24
N SER A 14 -6.18 47.32 15.58
CA SER A 14 -6.81 48.38 16.37
C SER A 14 -6.13 49.74 16.13
N TYR A 15 -4.80 49.78 16.17
CA TYR A 15 -4.03 50.99 15.94
C TYR A 15 -4.22 51.53 14.52
N SER A 16 -4.28 50.66 13.49
CA SER A 16 -4.55 51.09 12.12
C SER A 16 -5.87 51.84 11.96
N ARG A 17 -6.90 51.45 12.73
CA ARG A 17 -8.20 52.13 12.75
C ARG A 17 -8.08 53.50 13.41
N GLU A 18 -7.37 53.59 14.52
CA GLU A 18 -7.13 54.88 15.20
C GLU A 18 -6.28 55.83 14.34
N GLU A 19 -5.28 55.31 13.60
CA GLU A 19 -4.47 56.10 12.68
C GLU A 19 -5.28 56.61 11.48
N ALA A 20 -6.20 55.82 10.94
CA ALA A 20 -7.14 56.28 9.92
C ALA A 20 -8.00 57.44 10.42
N ILE A 21 -8.54 57.34 11.64
CA ILE A 21 -9.32 58.42 12.28
C ILE A 21 -8.45 59.66 12.49
N ARG A 22 -7.21 59.48 12.99
CA ARG A 22 -6.28 60.58 13.28
C ARG A 22 -5.90 61.35 12.02
N LEU A 23 -5.70 60.65 10.90
CA LEU A 23 -5.34 61.23 9.61
C LEU A 23 -6.54 61.75 8.80
N GLY A 24 -7.75 61.53 9.30
CA GLY A 24 -8.99 62.02 8.67
C GLY A 24 -9.48 61.16 7.51
N ASN A 25 -9.06 59.90 7.45
CA ASN A 25 -9.48 58.96 6.41
C ASN A 25 -10.69 58.14 6.88
N ASP A 26 -11.67 57.99 5.99
CA ASP A 26 -12.90 57.22 6.20
C ASP A 26 -12.74 55.74 5.80
N TYR A 27 -11.51 55.29 5.55
CA TYR A 27 -11.15 53.92 5.21
C TYR A 27 -9.83 53.48 5.86
N ILE A 28 -9.61 52.16 5.94
CA ILE A 28 -8.32 51.57 6.35
C ILE A 28 -7.65 50.96 5.10
N GLY A 29 -6.53 51.54 4.69
CA GLY A 29 -5.65 51.01 3.64
C GLY A 29 -4.34 50.44 4.18
N LEU A 30 -3.40 50.13 3.29
CA LEU A 30 -2.12 49.47 3.64
C LEU A 30 -1.19 50.40 4.43
N GLU A 31 -1.23 51.68 4.13
CA GLU A 31 -0.57 52.77 4.84
C GLU A 31 -0.98 52.83 6.32
N HIS A 32 -2.26 52.63 6.61
CA HIS A 32 -2.78 52.62 7.98
C HIS A 32 -2.34 51.35 8.72
N LEU A 33 -2.28 50.21 8.03
CA LEU A 33 -1.74 48.96 8.60
C LEU A 33 -0.25 49.11 8.94
N LEU A 34 0.54 49.72 8.05
CA LEU A 34 1.94 50.01 8.34
C LEU A 34 2.10 50.97 9.52
N LEU A 35 1.31 52.06 9.57
CA LEU A 35 1.33 52.97 10.71
C LEU A 35 0.94 52.27 12.02
N GLY A 36 0.02 51.30 11.95
CA GLY A 36 -0.31 50.40 13.05
C GLY A 36 0.88 49.55 13.50
N ILE A 37 1.65 48.98 12.57
CA ILE A 37 2.89 48.24 12.86
C ILE A 37 3.92 49.15 13.54
N ILE A 38 4.14 50.36 12.99
CA ILE A 38 5.07 51.35 13.54
C ILE A 38 4.64 51.81 14.94
N ARG A 39 3.33 51.95 15.18
CA ARG A 39 2.78 52.37 16.46
C ARG A 39 2.81 51.28 17.53
N GLU A 40 2.62 50.03 17.14
CA GLU A 40 2.78 48.89 18.05
C GLU A 40 4.22 48.82 18.57
N GLY A 41 5.20 49.16 17.73
CA GLY A 41 6.57 49.51 18.11
C GLY A 41 7.44 48.34 18.56
N GLU A 42 6.83 47.18 18.87
CA GLU A 42 7.51 46.00 19.39
C GLU A 42 7.07 44.73 18.63
N GLY A 43 7.67 44.45 17.49
CA GLY A 43 7.34 43.26 16.71
C GLY A 43 8.48 42.82 15.80
N MET A 44 8.41 41.58 15.30
CA MET A 44 9.38 41.08 14.32
C MET A 44 9.41 41.96 13.07
N ALA A 45 8.27 42.51 12.65
CA ALA A 45 8.23 43.51 11.59
C ALA A 45 9.13 44.72 11.89
N ILE A 46 9.06 45.30 13.09
CA ILE A 46 9.92 46.44 13.47
C ILE A 46 11.39 46.05 13.53
N GLN A 47 11.70 44.85 14.04
CA GLN A 47 13.08 44.35 14.09
C GLN A 47 13.68 44.20 12.68
N ILE A 48 12.92 43.65 11.74
CA ILE A 48 13.32 43.55 10.33
C ILE A 48 13.53 44.94 9.73
N LEU A 49 12.60 45.86 9.92
CA LEU A 49 12.70 47.20 9.37
C LEU A 49 13.91 47.96 9.96
N SER A 50 14.22 47.75 11.25
CA SER A 50 15.41 48.30 11.90
C SER A 50 16.70 47.68 11.37
N TYR A 51 16.71 46.39 11.01
CA TYR A 51 17.88 45.74 10.40
C TYR A 51 18.27 46.39 9.08
N PHE A 52 17.29 46.78 8.26
CA PHE A 52 17.52 47.54 7.03
C PHE A 52 17.90 49.02 7.26
N GLY A 53 18.11 49.44 8.51
CA GLY A 53 18.53 50.80 8.84
C GLY A 53 17.45 51.87 8.61
N MET A 54 16.18 51.47 8.49
CA MET A 54 15.10 52.43 8.28
C MET A 54 14.77 53.19 9.57
N ASP A 55 14.73 54.52 9.47
CA ASP A 55 14.27 55.38 10.55
C ASP A 55 12.74 55.41 10.56
N MET A 56 12.13 54.70 11.51
CA MET A 56 10.67 54.61 11.66
C MET A 56 10.02 55.99 11.78
N SER A 57 10.71 56.99 12.34
CA SER A 57 10.17 58.35 12.48
C SER A 57 10.10 59.07 11.14
N LYS A 58 11.05 58.81 10.23
CA LYS A 58 11.05 59.38 8.86
C LYS A 58 10.00 58.68 8.00
N VAL A 59 10.00 57.35 7.99
CA VAL A 59 9.01 56.55 7.24
C VAL A 59 7.59 56.89 7.69
N ARG A 60 7.36 57.02 8.99
CA ARG A 60 6.07 57.46 9.54
C ARG A 60 5.67 58.83 9.00
N LYS A 61 6.55 59.83 9.04
CA LYS A 61 6.24 61.19 8.53
C LYS A 61 5.96 61.20 7.04
N GLU A 62 6.72 60.43 6.27
CA GLU A 62 6.57 60.31 4.82
C GLU A 62 5.19 59.73 4.45
N ILE A 63 4.81 58.64 5.10
CA ILE A 63 3.50 58.01 4.90
C ILE A 63 2.37 58.92 5.44
N GLU A 64 2.55 59.58 6.59
CA GLU A 64 1.57 60.54 7.10
C GLU A 64 1.34 61.71 6.15
N ILE A 65 2.39 62.25 5.51
CA ILE A 65 2.26 63.35 4.54
C ILE A 65 1.55 62.87 3.27
N ALA A 66 1.85 61.66 2.81
CA ALA A 66 1.23 61.09 1.62
C ALA A 66 -0.27 60.78 1.80
N VAL A 67 -0.71 60.60 3.05
CA VAL A 67 -2.02 60.03 3.41
C VAL A 67 -2.89 61.02 4.18
N ALA A 68 -2.31 62.10 4.72
CA ALA A 68 -3.03 63.13 5.45
C ALA A 68 -4.03 63.82 4.51
N ASN A 69 -5.30 63.80 4.91
CA ASN A 69 -6.36 64.47 4.19
C ASN A 69 -6.83 65.72 4.98
N PRO A 70 -6.20 66.89 4.82
CA PRO A 70 -6.47 68.07 5.64
C PRO A 70 -7.83 68.74 5.37
N LYS A 71 -8.66 68.21 4.45
CA LYS A 71 -9.88 68.87 3.97
C LYS A 71 -11.20 68.33 4.54
N GLU A 72 -11.21 67.30 5.38
CA GLU A 72 -12.45 66.80 5.99
C GLU A 72 -12.47 66.86 7.52
N LYS A 73 -13.57 67.40 8.05
CA LYS A 73 -13.81 67.58 9.49
C LYS A 73 -14.10 66.22 10.14
N LYS A 74 -13.34 65.89 11.20
CA LYS A 74 -13.58 64.87 12.25
C LYS A 74 -14.67 63.84 11.90
N VAL A 75 -14.25 62.67 11.40
CA VAL A 75 -15.08 61.45 11.34
C VAL A 75 -15.67 61.21 12.74
N LYS A 76 -16.99 61.31 12.87
CA LYS A 76 -17.72 61.25 14.16
C LYS A 76 -18.21 59.85 14.56
N SER A 77 -17.92 58.82 13.77
CA SER A 77 -18.40 57.46 14.02
C SER A 77 -17.23 56.51 14.26
N THR A 78 -17.13 55.96 15.47
CA THR A 78 -16.04 55.08 15.93
C THR A 78 -16.19 53.62 15.48
N ASP A 79 -17.38 53.22 15.02
CA ASP A 79 -17.75 51.79 15.07
C ASP A 79 -17.62 51.04 13.75
N ASN A 80 -17.39 51.69 12.60
CA ASN A 80 -17.20 50.96 11.34
C ASN A 80 -16.46 51.77 10.27
N ILE A 81 -15.13 51.67 10.26
CA ILE A 81 -14.29 52.16 9.15
C ILE A 81 -13.98 50.96 8.24
N PRO A 82 -14.45 50.96 6.98
CA PRO A 82 -14.23 49.84 6.06
C PRO A 82 -12.76 49.72 5.65
N LEU A 83 -12.31 48.47 5.43
CA LEU A 83 -11.02 48.18 4.80
C LEU A 83 -11.15 48.34 3.27
N ILE A 84 -10.17 48.97 2.62
CA ILE A 84 -10.10 48.96 1.15
C ILE A 84 -9.79 47.53 0.67
N LYS A 85 -10.27 47.18 -0.52
CA LYS A 85 -10.03 45.87 -1.16
C LYS A 85 -8.55 45.43 -1.15
N GLN A 86 -7.61 46.37 -1.29
CA GLN A 86 -6.16 46.11 -1.18
C GLN A 86 -5.77 45.65 0.23
N ALA A 87 -6.25 46.33 1.28
CA ALA A 87 -6.01 45.94 2.67
C ALA A 87 -6.68 44.59 3.02
N GLU A 88 -7.90 44.35 2.56
CA GLU A 88 -8.56 43.04 2.72
C GLU A 88 -7.76 41.92 2.03
N ARG A 89 -7.22 42.19 0.83
CA ARG A 89 -6.39 41.23 0.10
C ARG A 89 -5.08 40.96 0.83
N ALA A 90 -4.42 42.00 1.36
CA ALA A 90 -3.21 41.84 2.16
C ALA A 90 -3.46 40.96 3.39
N LEU A 91 -4.54 41.19 4.14
CA LEU A 91 -4.88 40.35 5.31
C LEU A 91 -5.14 38.88 4.94
N LYS A 92 -5.74 38.61 3.77
CA LYS A 92 -5.89 37.23 3.26
C LYS A 92 -4.55 36.62 2.86
N ILE A 93 -3.65 37.41 2.26
CA ILE A 93 -2.30 36.97 1.88
C ILE A 93 -1.45 36.71 3.13
N THR A 94 -1.63 37.48 4.22
CA THR A 94 -0.94 37.27 5.48
C THR A 94 -1.10 35.83 6.00
N TYR A 95 -2.28 35.23 5.84
CA TYR A 95 -2.51 33.83 6.17
C TYR A 95 -1.66 32.87 5.32
N LEU A 96 -1.56 33.15 4.02
CA LEU A 96 -0.74 32.36 3.10
C LEU A 96 0.75 32.50 3.42
N GLU A 97 1.21 33.69 3.81
CA GLU A 97 2.59 33.91 4.24
C GLU A 97 2.88 33.15 5.54
N ALA A 98 2.01 33.22 6.56
CA ALA A 98 2.19 32.45 7.79
C ALA A 98 2.29 30.95 7.53
N LYS A 99 1.47 30.41 6.62
CA LYS A 99 1.56 29.01 6.20
C LYS A 99 2.85 28.70 5.42
N LEU A 100 3.34 29.63 4.62
CA LEU A 100 4.61 29.50 3.87
C LEU A 100 5.81 29.38 4.81
N PHE A 101 5.73 30.02 5.97
CA PHE A 101 6.74 29.95 7.03
C PHE A 101 6.41 28.90 8.12
N ASN A 102 5.43 28.01 7.88
CA ASN A 102 4.97 27.00 8.83
C ASN A 102 4.62 27.55 10.23
N SER A 103 4.20 28.82 10.32
CA SER A 103 3.82 29.43 11.59
C SER A 103 2.34 29.18 11.89
N ASP A 104 2.06 28.57 13.04
CA ASP A 104 0.69 28.37 13.55
C ASP A 104 0.01 29.69 13.98
N LEU A 105 0.83 30.72 14.23
CA LEU A 105 0.40 32.07 14.63
C LEU A 105 0.77 33.11 13.56
N ILE A 106 -0.19 33.95 13.20
CA ILE A 106 0.05 35.07 12.31
C ILE A 106 0.65 36.24 13.12
N GLY A 107 1.96 36.45 12.97
CA GLY A 107 2.72 37.58 13.52
C GLY A 107 2.77 38.82 12.60
N THR A 108 3.41 39.89 13.09
CA THR A 108 3.49 41.18 12.40
C THR A 108 4.39 41.13 11.16
N GLU A 109 5.37 40.24 11.15
CA GLU A 109 6.27 39.93 10.03
C GLU A 109 5.52 39.40 8.79
N HIS A 110 4.54 38.53 9.00
CA HIS A 110 3.70 38.01 7.92
C HIS A 110 2.80 39.11 7.34
N LEU A 111 2.35 40.04 8.19
CA LEU A 111 1.53 41.18 7.77
C LEU A 111 2.37 42.16 6.94
N LEU A 112 3.61 42.42 7.36
CA LEU A 112 4.57 43.24 6.62
C LEU A 112 4.86 42.65 5.23
N LEU A 113 5.15 41.35 5.15
CA LEU A 113 5.35 40.66 3.87
C LEU A 113 4.12 40.75 2.96
N ALA A 114 2.92 40.61 3.52
CA ALA A 114 1.69 40.72 2.75
C ALA A 114 1.45 42.13 2.19
N ILE A 115 1.86 43.18 2.91
CA ILE A 115 1.82 44.57 2.43
C ILE A 115 2.82 44.74 1.27
N LEU A 116 4.05 44.25 1.41
CA LEU A 116 5.10 44.41 0.40
C LEU A 116 4.90 43.56 -0.86
N LYS A 117 4.04 42.55 -0.79
CA LYS A 117 3.73 41.69 -1.95
C LYS A 117 2.95 42.40 -3.05
N ASP A 118 2.25 43.47 -2.72
CA ASP A 118 1.60 44.33 -3.71
C ASP A 118 2.58 45.43 -4.14
N ASN A 119 3.04 45.37 -5.39
CA ASN A 119 4.00 46.34 -5.94
C ASN A 119 3.35 47.71 -6.22
N ASP A 120 2.02 47.79 -6.27
CA ASP A 120 1.31 49.04 -6.55
C ASP A 120 0.64 49.62 -5.30
N ASN A 121 1.46 49.92 -4.29
CA ASN A 121 1.01 50.64 -3.11
C ASN A 121 2.06 51.67 -2.62
N ILE A 122 1.60 52.64 -1.83
CA ILE A 122 2.42 53.76 -1.32
C ILE A 122 3.53 53.26 -0.38
N VAL A 123 3.25 52.22 0.41
CA VAL A 123 4.20 51.64 1.37
C VAL A 123 5.37 50.97 0.66
N THR A 124 5.11 50.09 -0.32
CA THR A 124 6.13 49.40 -1.12
C THR A 124 6.96 50.41 -1.92
N LYS A 125 6.33 51.47 -2.46
CA LYS A 125 7.05 52.55 -3.16
C LYS A 125 8.00 53.29 -2.21
N ALA A 126 7.53 53.69 -1.02
CA ALA A 126 8.36 54.32 -0.01
C ALA A 126 9.51 53.39 0.43
N PHE A 127 9.28 52.09 0.54
CA PHE A 127 10.30 51.13 1.01
C PHE A 127 11.35 50.82 -0.06
N ASN A 128 10.96 50.82 -1.34
CA ASN A 128 11.89 50.70 -2.46
C ASN A 128 12.91 51.85 -2.48
N ASP A 129 12.54 53.06 -2.06
CA ASP A 129 13.48 54.19 -1.94
C ASP A 129 14.56 53.95 -0.88
N TYR A 130 14.28 53.10 0.12
CA TYR A 130 15.25 52.62 1.11
C TYR A 130 15.92 51.28 0.72
N GLY A 131 15.66 50.77 -0.49
CA GLY A 131 16.21 49.50 -0.98
C GLY A 131 15.61 48.26 -0.31
N VAL A 132 14.41 48.38 0.27
CA VAL A 132 13.72 47.31 0.98
C VAL A 132 12.55 46.81 0.15
N ASP A 133 12.71 45.62 -0.43
CA ASP A 133 11.68 44.95 -1.21
C ASP A 133 11.14 43.69 -0.50
N TYR A 134 10.15 43.05 -1.11
CA TYR A 134 9.54 41.84 -0.56
C TYR A 134 10.56 40.70 -0.38
N ASP A 135 11.47 40.50 -1.35
CA ASP A 135 12.43 39.40 -1.32
C ASP A 135 13.50 39.61 -0.25
N ALA A 136 13.98 40.84 -0.07
CA ALA A 136 14.91 41.22 0.99
C ALA A 136 14.29 40.97 2.37
N VAL A 137 13.06 41.43 2.61
CA VAL A 137 12.35 41.21 3.89
C VAL A 137 12.09 39.72 4.12
N LYS A 138 11.78 38.97 3.06
CA LYS A 138 11.54 37.53 3.14
C LYS A 138 12.80 36.76 3.50
N ASP A 139 13.93 37.12 2.91
CA ASP A 139 15.21 36.47 3.19
C ASP A 139 15.73 36.82 4.58
N GLU A 140 15.54 38.05 5.04
CA GLU A 140 15.84 38.43 6.41
C GLU A 140 14.93 37.72 7.42
N LEU A 141 13.63 37.60 7.13
CA LEU A 141 12.73 36.82 7.98
C LEU A 141 13.15 35.35 8.05
N LYS A 142 13.60 34.73 6.95
CA LYS A 142 14.17 33.38 6.99
C LYS A 142 15.44 33.32 7.83
N ALA A 143 16.30 34.34 7.75
CA ALA A 143 17.50 34.43 8.56
C ALA A 143 17.18 34.60 10.06
N ILE A 144 16.15 35.38 10.39
CA ILE A 144 15.69 35.55 11.77
C ILE A 144 14.99 34.29 12.28
N ILE A 145 14.15 33.62 11.49
CA ILE A 145 13.51 32.36 11.87
C ILE A 145 14.57 31.26 12.09
N SER A 146 15.55 31.14 11.18
CA SER A 146 16.65 30.20 11.37
C SER A 146 17.54 30.54 12.57
N ASN A 147 17.66 31.82 12.91
CA ASN A 147 18.35 32.28 14.12
C ASN A 147 17.50 32.20 15.40
N SER A 148 16.16 32.14 15.33
CA SER A 148 15.26 32.16 16.50
C SER A 148 14.80 30.77 16.93
N GLU A 149 14.79 29.78 16.02
CA GLU A 149 14.78 28.35 16.41
C GLU A 149 16.11 27.89 17.02
N GLY A 150 17.15 28.74 16.97
CA GLY A 150 18.44 28.58 17.64
C GLY A 150 18.80 29.79 18.50
N GLY A 151 18.06 30.02 19.60
CA GLY A 151 18.18 31.21 20.44
C GLY A 151 19.62 31.53 20.90
N LEU A 152 20.25 32.51 20.25
CA LEU A 152 21.30 33.35 20.84
C LEU A 152 21.10 34.79 20.35
N ARG A 153 20.76 35.67 21.28
CA ARG A 153 20.84 37.12 21.10
C ARG A 153 22.26 37.50 20.71
N MET A 154 22.41 38.29 19.65
CA MET A 154 23.66 38.94 19.30
C MET A 154 23.41 40.46 19.37
N ASP A 155 24.08 41.12 20.31
CA ASP A 155 24.19 42.58 20.30
C ASP A 155 24.99 43.03 19.06
N PRO A 156 24.82 44.29 18.60
CA PRO A 156 25.34 44.76 17.31
C PRO A 156 26.87 44.78 17.29
N LYS A 157 27.45 44.34 16.16
CA LYS A 157 28.87 44.50 15.84
C LYS A 157 29.14 45.94 15.43
N ASP A 158 30.11 46.57 16.08
CA ASP A 158 30.91 47.65 15.48
C ASP A 158 32.31 47.11 15.14
N ASP A 159 32.66 47.30 13.87
CA ASP A 159 33.96 47.51 13.23
C ASP A 159 35.25 46.76 13.66
N MET A 160 35.88 46.16 12.65
CA MET A 160 37.31 45.79 12.58
C MET A 160 38.20 47.04 12.35
N PRO A 161 39.57 47.00 12.37
CA PRO A 161 40.50 45.87 12.58
C PRO A 161 41.76 46.17 13.46
N GLY A 162 42.43 45.11 13.93
CA GLY A 162 43.89 45.08 14.07
C GLY A 162 44.48 45.07 15.50
N GLY A 163 45.43 44.17 15.74
CA GLY A 163 46.33 44.23 16.89
C GLY A 163 46.64 42.87 17.54
N THR A 164 47.83 42.36 17.26
CA THR A 164 48.51 41.23 17.90
C THR A 164 48.66 41.36 19.43
N ALA A 165 48.55 40.26 20.20
CA ALA A 165 49.58 39.75 21.14
C ALA A 165 49.05 38.72 22.17
N ASN A 166 50.01 37.90 22.61
CA ASN A 166 50.02 36.72 23.47
C ASN A 166 49.55 36.83 24.94
N GLU A 167 49.31 35.61 25.48
CA GLU A 167 49.68 35.03 26.79
C GLU A 167 48.95 35.38 28.12
N ASP A 168 48.39 34.32 28.71
CA ASP A 168 48.43 33.85 30.11
C ASP A 168 48.52 34.86 31.26
N THR A 169 47.58 34.78 32.22
CA THR A 169 47.83 34.25 33.58
C THR A 169 46.58 34.30 34.49
N ASP A 170 46.62 33.43 35.48
CA ASP A 170 45.60 32.98 36.43
C ASP A 170 45.45 33.89 37.67
N GLU A 171 44.48 33.52 38.53
CA GLU A 171 44.24 33.90 39.94
C GLU A 171 43.23 35.02 40.31
N GLY A 172 42.11 34.56 40.89
CA GLY A 172 41.85 34.77 42.33
C GLY A 172 40.95 35.94 42.77
N GLY A 173 39.67 35.66 43.11
CA GLY A 173 38.86 36.61 43.87
C GLY A 173 37.40 36.20 44.11
N ARG A 174 37.10 35.70 45.32
CA ARG A 174 35.78 35.31 45.82
C ARG A 174 34.73 36.42 45.77
N HIS A 175 33.51 36.12 45.32
CA HIS A 175 32.28 36.71 45.85
C HIS A 175 31.17 35.66 45.96
N PHE A 176 30.64 35.53 47.18
CA PHE A 176 29.50 34.70 47.56
C PHE A 176 28.22 35.49 47.25
N GLY A 177 27.36 34.94 46.40
CA GLY A 177 26.02 35.47 46.11
C GLY A 177 25.23 34.43 45.34
N GLY A 178 24.32 33.74 46.03
CA GLY A 178 23.52 32.66 45.46
C GLY A 178 22.67 33.15 44.30
N ASN A 179 22.86 32.52 43.13
CA ASN A 179 21.96 32.66 42.01
C ASN A 179 21.74 31.28 41.35
N ILE A 180 20.47 30.97 41.15
CA ILE A 180 19.93 29.75 40.56
C ILE A 180 20.50 29.61 39.14
N LYS A 181 21.24 28.52 38.88
CA LYS A 181 21.76 28.18 37.54
C LYS A 181 20.60 27.95 36.57
N LYS A 182 20.37 28.88 35.65
CA LYS A 182 19.76 28.57 34.34
C LYS A 182 20.79 27.82 33.51
N VAL A 183 20.42 26.63 33.04
CA VAL A 183 21.18 25.84 32.06
C VAL A 183 21.16 26.63 30.75
N SER A 184 22.33 27.00 30.25
CA SER A 184 22.52 27.64 28.94
C SER A 184 22.44 26.58 27.84
N ASP A 185 21.51 26.71 26.90
CA ASP A 185 21.50 25.90 25.68
C ASP A 185 22.77 26.15 24.86
N SER A 186 23.53 25.09 24.63
CA SER A 186 24.71 25.08 23.77
C SER A 186 24.30 25.13 22.29
N LYS A 187 24.90 26.02 21.48
CA LYS A 187 24.83 25.97 20.01
C LYS A 187 25.01 24.53 19.52
N SER A 188 24.11 24.04 18.66
CA SER A 188 24.21 22.69 18.09
C SER A 188 25.57 22.51 17.42
N LYS A 189 26.25 21.42 17.76
CA LYS A 189 27.56 21.05 17.17
C LYS A 189 27.40 20.51 15.73
N THR A 190 26.16 20.30 15.28
CA THR A 190 25.82 19.55 14.07
C THR A 190 24.68 20.18 13.24
N PRO A 191 24.81 21.44 12.78
CA PRO A 191 23.72 22.15 12.10
C PRO A 191 23.31 21.56 10.73
N VAL A 192 24.20 20.87 10.02
CA VAL A 192 23.86 20.26 8.72
C VAL A 192 23.16 18.93 8.93
N LEU A 193 23.63 18.09 9.86
CA LEU A 193 23.00 16.82 10.17
C LEU A 193 21.62 16.99 10.82
N ASP A 194 21.38 18.06 11.57
CA ASP A 194 20.07 18.34 12.15
C ASP A 194 19.01 18.64 11.07
N ASN A 195 19.42 19.18 9.92
CA ASN A 195 18.54 19.48 8.79
C ASN A 195 18.29 18.28 7.87
N PHE A 196 19.31 17.44 7.66
CA PHE A 196 19.26 16.33 6.68
C PHE A 196 19.20 14.94 7.33
N GLY A 197 19.20 14.88 8.66
CA GLY A 197 19.22 13.64 9.42
C GLY A 197 18.23 13.65 10.58
N ARG A 198 18.05 12.47 11.17
CA ARG A 198 17.21 12.26 12.36
C ARG A 198 18.08 11.67 13.46
N ASP A 199 18.13 12.35 14.61
CA ASP A 199 18.84 11.85 15.78
C ASP A 199 18.03 10.75 16.47
N ILE A 200 18.42 9.49 16.24
CA ILE A 200 17.78 8.33 16.85
C ILE A 200 18.05 8.31 18.36
N THR A 201 19.20 8.82 18.80
CA THR A 201 19.58 8.86 20.22
C THR A 201 18.65 9.79 20.97
N LYS A 202 18.31 10.94 20.39
CA LYS A 202 17.30 11.85 20.97
C LYS A 202 15.93 11.19 21.11
N TYR A 203 15.48 10.43 20.12
CA TYR A 203 14.20 9.69 20.23
C TYR A 203 14.23 8.59 21.28
N ALA A 204 15.40 7.98 21.49
CA ALA A 204 15.61 7.03 22.57
C ALA A 204 15.59 7.71 23.95
N GLU A 205 16.13 8.93 24.08
CA GLU A 205 16.04 9.75 25.31
C GLU A 205 14.60 10.19 25.62
N GLU A 206 13.81 10.45 24.59
CA GLU A 206 12.39 10.85 24.68
C GLU A 206 11.42 9.65 24.82
N GLU A 207 11.92 8.43 25.00
CA GLU A 207 11.13 7.18 25.11
C GLU A 207 10.18 6.93 23.92
N LYS A 208 10.52 7.44 22.73
CA LYS A 208 9.70 7.28 21.51
C LYS A 208 9.97 5.98 20.75
N LEU A 209 11.14 5.38 20.95
CA LEU A 209 11.55 4.15 20.24
C LEU A 209 10.92 2.91 20.85
N ASP A 210 10.69 1.91 20.00
CA ASP A 210 10.20 0.59 20.42
C ASP A 210 11.33 -0.29 20.95
N PRO A 211 11.05 -1.13 21.96
CA PRO A 211 12.04 -2.09 22.45
C PRO A 211 12.32 -3.16 21.39
N VAL A 212 13.60 -3.47 21.18
CA VAL A 212 14.02 -4.48 20.22
C VAL A 212 14.02 -5.87 20.85
N VAL A 213 13.29 -6.80 20.26
CA VAL A 213 13.15 -8.20 20.72
C VAL A 213 13.96 -9.14 19.83
N GLY A 214 14.60 -10.16 20.41
CA GLY A 214 15.25 -11.25 19.67
C GLY A 214 16.55 -10.91 18.92
N ARG A 215 17.01 -9.64 18.92
CA ARG A 215 18.19 -9.17 18.15
C ARG A 215 19.46 -8.96 18.97
N GLU A 216 19.62 -9.68 20.08
CA GLU A 216 20.76 -9.48 20.98
C GLU A 216 22.10 -9.78 20.31
N ARG A 217 22.17 -10.87 19.53
CA ARG A 217 23.39 -11.31 18.85
C ARG A 217 23.85 -10.28 17.80
N GLU A 218 22.92 -9.74 17.03
CA GLU A 218 23.18 -8.72 16.02
C GLU A 218 23.64 -7.41 16.68
N LEU A 219 22.96 -6.98 17.76
CA LEU A 219 23.33 -5.77 18.51
C LEU A 219 24.72 -5.88 19.14
N GLU A 220 25.04 -7.02 19.77
CA GLU A 220 26.38 -7.29 20.30
C GLU A 220 27.43 -7.27 19.19
N ARG A 221 27.12 -7.86 18.04
CA ARG A 221 28.03 -7.90 16.90
C ARG A 221 28.28 -6.51 16.33
N ILE A 222 27.26 -5.66 16.23
CA ILE A 222 27.38 -4.26 15.81
C ILE A 222 28.26 -3.49 16.79
N ALA A 223 27.98 -3.57 18.10
CA ALA A 223 28.76 -2.90 19.12
C ALA A 223 30.24 -3.36 19.11
N GLN A 224 30.47 -4.67 18.88
CA GLN A 224 31.80 -5.24 18.73
C GLN A 224 32.54 -4.65 17.53
N ILE A 225 31.87 -4.53 16.37
CA ILE A 225 32.48 -4.00 15.14
C ILE A 225 32.77 -2.51 15.28
N LEU A 226 31.82 -1.71 15.78
CA LEU A 226 31.99 -0.27 15.99
C LEU A 226 33.13 0.06 16.97
N SER A 227 33.43 -0.85 17.91
CA SER A 227 34.53 -0.69 18.86
C SER A 227 35.91 -1.02 18.27
N ARG A 228 36.00 -1.49 17.01
CA ARG A 228 37.28 -1.84 16.37
C ARG A 228 38.03 -0.59 15.89
N ARG A 229 39.36 -0.67 15.83
CA ARG A 229 40.23 0.39 15.28
C ARG A 229 40.25 0.44 13.74
N LYS A 230 40.05 -0.71 13.08
CA LYS A 230 39.99 -0.85 11.61
C LYS A 230 38.81 -1.75 11.25
N LYS A 231 38.19 -1.51 10.09
CA LYS A 231 36.95 -2.21 9.65
C LYS A 231 35.83 -2.07 10.70
N ASN A 232 35.58 -0.83 11.10
CA ASN A 232 34.66 -0.45 12.17
C ASN A 232 33.28 -0.02 11.65
N ASN A 233 32.96 -0.35 10.39
CA ASN A 233 31.69 -0.03 9.76
C ASN A 233 30.91 -1.34 9.53
N PRO A 234 29.88 -1.64 10.31
CA PRO A 234 29.01 -2.79 10.06
C PRO A 234 28.07 -2.53 8.87
N VAL A 235 27.74 -3.60 8.14
CA VAL A 235 26.65 -3.60 7.16
C VAL A 235 25.67 -4.71 7.49
N LEU A 236 24.43 -4.31 7.75
CA LEU A 236 23.27 -5.17 7.95
C LEU A 236 22.76 -5.63 6.59
N ILE A 237 22.90 -6.94 6.34
CA ILE A 237 22.46 -7.58 5.10
C ILE A 237 21.29 -8.49 5.45
N GLY A 238 20.13 -8.16 4.91
CA GLY A 238 18.90 -8.92 5.12
C GLY A 238 17.83 -8.52 4.11
N GLU A 239 16.83 -9.36 3.97
CA GLU A 239 15.67 -9.07 3.12
C GLU A 239 14.90 -7.83 3.62
N PRO A 240 14.10 -7.16 2.77
CA PRO A 240 13.23 -6.08 3.22
C PRO A 240 12.24 -6.55 4.30
N GLY A 241 11.94 -5.69 5.28
CA GLY A 241 10.95 -5.99 6.32
C GLY A 241 11.44 -6.80 7.52
N VAL A 242 12.69 -7.26 7.56
CA VAL A 242 13.23 -8.03 8.71
C VAL A 242 13.58 -7.18 9.95
N GLY A 243 13.44 -5.85 9.86
CA GLY A 243 13.74 -4.92 10.97
C GLY A 243 15.18 -4.40 11.03
N LYS A 244 15.82 -4.11 9.88
CA LYS A 244 17.20 -3.57 9.84
C LYS A 244 17.33 -2.21 10.55
N SER A 245 16.38 -1.30 10.35
CA SER A 245 16.34 0.02 10.99
C SER A 245 16.06 -0.08 12.49
N ALA A 246 15.18 -1.01 12.90
CA ALA A 246 14.93 -1.32 14.31
C ALA A 246 16.20 -1.77 15.06
N ILE A 247 17.13 -2.49 14.40
CA ILE A 247 18.41 -2.85 15.02
C ILE A 247 19.29 -1.61 15.29
N ALA A 248 19.24 -0.58 14.43
CA ALA A 248 19.96 0.67 14.68
C ALA A 248 19.33 1.46 15.85
N GLU A 249 18.00 1.45 15.96
CA GLU A 249 17.26 2.01 17.09
C GLU A 249 17.59 1.29 18.41
N GLY A 250 17.64 -0.05 18.40
CA GLY A 250 18.06 -0.85 19.54
C GLY A 250 19.49 -0.57 20.00
N LEU A 251 20.39 -0.21 19.08
CA LEU A 251 21.73 0.22 19.45
C LEU A 251 21.69 1.56 20.20
N ALA A 252 20.89 2.52 19.75
CA ALA A 252 20.74 3.82 20.41
C ALA A 252 20.19 3.66 21.84
N LEU A 253 19.17 2.82 22.03
CA LEU A 253 18.65 2.46 23.36
C LEU A 253 19.76 1.88 24.25
N LYS A 254 20.53 0.90 23.77
CA LYS A 254 21.62 0.29 24.54
C LYS A 254 22.75 1.29 24.88
N ILE A 255 23.00 2.28 24.03
CA ILE A 255 23.98 3.34 24.31
C ILE A 255 23.53 4.20 25.50
N ILE A 256 22.25 4.60 25.53
CA ILE A 256 21.66 5.42 26.61
C ILE A 256 21.60 4.64 27.92
N GLU A 257 21.18 3.37 27.86
CA GLU A 257 21.17 2.47 29.02
C GLU A 257 22.59 2.11 29.52
N ARG A 258 23.64 2.53 28.80
CA ARG A 258 25.05 2.21 29.06
C ARG A 258 25.34 0.69 29.06
N LYS A 259 24.55 -0.11 28.34
CA LYS A 259 24.73 -1.56 28.14
C LYS A 259 25.62 -1.88 26.92
N VAL A 260 26.59 -1.02 26.64
CA VAL A 260 27.56 -1.16 25.53
C VAL A 260 29.00 -0.99 26.03
N SER A 261 29.98 -1.27 25.16
CA SER A 261 31.39 -0.98 25.45
C SER A 261 31.58 0.50 25.80
N ARG A 262 32.51 0.79 26.72
CA ARG A 262 32.87 2.17 27.13
C ARG A 262 33.27 3.06 25.94
N ALA A 263 33.77 2.46 24.85
CA ALA A 263 34.14 3.19 23.63
C ALA A 263 32.93 3.79 22.88
N LEU A 264 31.72 3.31 23.16
CA LEU A 264 30.48 3.76 22.54
C LEU A 264 29.67 4.68 23.46
N PHE A 265 30.16 4.96 24.68
CA PHE A 265 29.49 5.88 25.59
C PHE A 265 29.49 7.29 25.00
N ASN A 266 28.38 8.00 25.19
CA ASN A 266 28.14 9.36 24.69
C ASN A 266 28.20 9.51 23.16
N LYS A 267 28.23 8.40 22.41
CA LYS A 267 28.09 8.46 20.96
C LYS A 267 26.64 8.70 20.57
N LYS A 268 26.44 9.45 19.48
CA LYS A 268 25.12 9.74 18.91
C LYS A 268 24.91 8.95 17.63
N VAL A 269 23.80 8.24 17.55
CA VAL A 269 23.33 7.57 16.32
C VAL A 269 22.40 8.51 15.56
N VAL A 270 22.77 8.86 14.32
CA VAL A 270 22.01 9.77 13.45
C VAL A 270 21.72 9.07 12.12
N THR A 271 20.44 9.01 11.72
CA THR A 271 20.03 8.51 10.41
C THR A 271 20.18 9.59 9.36
N LEU A 272 20.74 9.27 8.20
CA LEU A 272 20.80 10.17 7.05
C LEU A 272 19.61 9.96 6.11
N ASP A 273 18.81 10.99 5.86
CA ASP A 273 17.75 10.93 4.86
C ASP A 273 18.26 11.39 3.49
N LEU A 274 18.50 10.41 2.62
CA LEU A 274 18.97 10.65 1.26
C LEU A 274 17.92 11.36 0.39
N ALA A 275 16.62 11.12 0.64
CA ALA A 275 15.56 11.78 -0.11
C ALA A 275 15.57 13.29 0.15
N SER A 276 15.75 13.69 1.42
CA SER A 276 15.87 15.10 1.82
C SER A 276 17.13 15.78 1.23
N LEU A 277 18.24 15.05 1.09
CA LEU A 277 19.46 15.58 0.47
C LEU A 277 19.28 15.87 -1.03
N VAL A 278 18.55 14.99 -1.73
CA VAL A 278 18.23 15.14 -3.16
C VAL A 278 17.15 16.19 -3.38
N ALA A 279 16.18 16.28 -2.48
CA ALA A 279 15.07 17.22 -2.55
C ALA A 279 15.56 18.68 -2.68
N GLY A 280 15.05 19.39 -3.67
CA GLY A 280 15.43 20.77 -3.94
C GLY A 280 16.81 20.97 -4.60
N THR A 281 17.52 19.89 -4.97
CA THR A 281 18.69 19.99 -5.86
C THR A 281 18.23 19.91 -7.32
N LYS A 282 18.64 20.88 -8.14
CA LYS A 282 18.38 20.86 -9.60
C LYS A 282 19.54 20.25 -10.39
N TYR A 283 20.74 20.31 -9.82
CA TYR A 283 21.98 19.90 -10.45
C TYR A 283 22.75 18.96 -9.54
N ARG A 284 23.41 17.96 -10.14
CA ARG A 284 24.28 17.00 -9.43
C ARG A 284 25.31 17.66 -8.52
N GLY A 285 25.91 18.78 -8.95
CA GLY A 285 26.90 19.50 -8.14
C GLY A 285 26.36 20.03 -6.82
N GLN A 286 25.08 20.42 -6.76
CA GLN A 286 24.45 20.90 -5.52
C GLN A 286 24.25 19.76 -4.51
N PHE A 287 23.92 18.57 -5.00
CA PHE A 287 23.87 17.37 -4.17
C PHE A 287 25.26 17.02 -3.62
N GLU A 288 26.28 17.02 -4.47
CA GLU A 288 27.66 16.79 -4.05
C GLU A 288 28.14 17.84 -3.02
N GLU A 289 27.77 19.11 -3.18
CA GLU A 289 28.09 20.17 -2.21
C GLU A 289 27.43 19.93 -0.84
N ARG A 290 26.15 19.56 -0.81
CA ARG A 290 25.44 19.20 0.43
C ARG A 290 26.06 17.98 1.09
N MET A 291 26.39 16.95 0.31
CA MET A 291 27.07 15.77 0.83
C MET A 291 28.45 16.11 1.39
N LYS A 292 29.18 17.01 0.75
CA LYS A 292 30.49 17.46 1.24
C LYS A 292 30.35 18.21 2.56
N ALA A 293 29.31 19.03 2.71
CA ALA A 293 29.00 19.70 3.98
C ALA A 293 28.74 18.68 5.10
N VAL A 294 27.94 17.64 4.84
CA VAL A 294 27.69 16.54 5.79
C VAL A 294 28.99 15.82 6.17
N LEU A 295 29.84 15.45 5.19
CA LEU A 295 31.10 14.77 5.46
C LEU A 295 32.07 15.63 6.30
N ASN A 296 32.17 16.92 6.02
CA ASN A 296 33.01 17.85 6.78
C ASN A 296 32.52 18.00 8.23
N GLU A 297 31.21 17.90 8.48
CA GLU A 297 30.63 17.95 9.81
C GLU A 297 30.89 16.67 10.61
N LEU A 298 30.81 15.51 9.95
CA LEU A 298 31.16 14.22 10.53
C LEU A 298 32.64 14.13 10.88
N GLU A 299 33.53 14.69 10.06
CA GLU A 299 34.98 14.73 10.32
C GLU A 299 35.32 15.51 11.61
N LYS A 300 34.56 16.59 11.89
CA LYS A 300 34.74 17.40 13.10
C LYS A 300 34.14 16.77 14.36
N ASN A 301 33.19 15.86 14.21
CA ASN A 301 32.42 15.27 15.30
C ASN A 301 32.54 13.73 15.32
N PRO A 302 33.62 13.17 15.89
CA PRO A 302 33.89 11.73 15.88
C PRO A 302 32.96 10.89 16.78
N ASP A 303 32.15 11.57 17.59
CA ASP A 303 31.16 10.94 18.48
C ASP A 303 29.89 10.50 17.73
N ILE A 304 29.76 10.84 16.45
CA ILE A 304 28.59 10.52 15.63
C ILE A 304 28.77 9.18 14.92
N ILE A 305 27.73 8.34 14.98
CA ILE A 305 27.57 7.12 14.22
C ILE A 305 26.46 7.38 13.20
N LEU A 306 26.79 7.31 11.92
CA LEU A 306 25.85 7.55 10.83
C LEU A 306 25.10 6.25 10.47
N PHE A 307 23.78 6.22 10.52
CA PHE A 307 22.96 5.12 10.01
C PHE A 307 22.45 5.44 8.59
N ILE A 308 22.61 4.48 7.67
CA ILE A 308 22.20 4.61 6.26
C ILE A 308 21.41 3.34 5.88
N ASP A 309 20.08 3.44 5.74
CA ASP A 309 19.19 2.28 5.54
C ASP A 309 19.35 1.60 4.16
N GLU A 310 19.70 2.39 3.14
CA GLU A 310 19.89 1.94 1.77
C GLU A 310 21.27 2.34 1.25
N ILE A 311 22.33 1.82 1.87
CA ILE A 311 23.70 2.27 1.58
C ILE A 311 24.11 2.05 0.11
N HIS A 312 23.45 1.14 -0.60
CA HIS A 312 23.67 0.92 -2.03
C HIS A 312 23.28 2.14 -2.89
N SER A 313 22.30 2.96 -2.47
CA SER A 313 21.86 4.15 -3.21
C SER A 313 22.95 5.22 -3.31
N ILE A 314 23.83 5.29 -2.31
CA ILE A 314 25.00 6.18 -2.27
C ILE A 314 26.14 5.63 -3.16
N VAL A 315 26.25 4.30 -3.25
CA VAL A 315 27.38 3.59 -3.83
C VAL A 315 27.17 3.23 -5.31
N GLY A 316 25.92 3.04 -5.72
CA GLY A 316 25.60 2.10 -6.78
C GLY A 316 24.60 2.62 -7.79
N ALA A 317 25.06 3.46 -8.72
CA ALA A 317 24.29 3.70 -9.92
C ALA A 317 25.09 4.11 -11.18
N GLY A 318 26.42 3.97 -11.18
CA GLY A 318 27.32 4.45 -12.24
C GLY A 318 27.13 3.93 -13.69
N ASN A 319 26.03 3.23 -14.02
CA ASN A 319 25.74 2.74 -15.38
C ASN A 319 24.47 3.31 -16.02
N ALA A 320 23.61 4.00 -15.28
CA ALA A 320 22.42 4.67 -15.84
C ALA A 320 22.68 6.18 -15.90
N SER A 321 22.46 6.79 -17.07
CA SER A 321 22.59 8.23 -17.28
C SER A 321 21.60 9.00 -16.40
N GLY A 322 22.01 9.40 -15.19
CA GLY A 322 21.18 10.22 -14.30
C GLY A 322 21.26 9.91 -12.81
N SER A 323 22.13 8.99 -12.40
CA SER A 323 22.12 8.49 -11.03
C SER A 323 23.23 9.08 -10.14
N LEU A 324 22.93 9.16 -8.84
CA LEU A 324 23.69 9.88 -7.82
C LEU A 324 24.85 9.02 -7.30
N ASP A 325 25.99 9.03 -7.98
CA ASP A 325 27.18 8.31 -7.50
C ASP A 325 28.01 9.17 -6.52
N ALA A 326 27.74 9.00 -5.23
CA ALA A 326 28.49 9.61 -4.13
C ALA A 326 29.62 8.72 -3.60
N SER A 327 29.85 7.54 -4.20
CA SER A 327 30.83 6.56 -3.72
C SER A 327 32.25 7.13 -3.64
N ASN A 328 32.61 8.02 -4.57
CA ASN A 328 33.92 8.66 -4.63
C ASN A 328 34.18 9.62 -3.46
N MET A 329 33.12 10.15 -2.82
CA MET A 329 33.24 11.04 -1.66
C MET A 329 33.37 10.26 -0.35
N PHE A 330 32.69 9.10 -0.23
CA PHE A 330 32.75 8.27 0.98
C PHE A 330 34.02 7.41 1.07
N LYS A 331 34.55 6.94 -0.07
CA LYS A 331 35.74 6.06 -0.09
C LYS A 331 36.93 6.62 0.69
N PRO A 332 37.35 7.89 0.52
CA PRO A 332 38.47 8.46 1.27
C PRO A 332 38.18 8.57 2.77
N ALA A 333 36.99 9.06 3.14
CA ALA A 333 36.61 9.28 4.53
C ALA A 333 36.46 7.95 5.32
N LEU A 334 35.86 6.93 4.70
CA LEU A 334 35.81 5.57 5.25
C LEU A 334 37.20 4.92 5.32
N ALA A 335 38.12 5.29 4.42
CA ALA A 335 39.47 4.75 4.42
C ALA A 335 40.38 5.35 5.48
N ARG A 336 40.20 6.63 5.79
CA ARG A 336 40.90 7.30 6.89
C ARG A 336 40.29 6.99 8.25
N GLY A 337 39.07 6.44 8.28
CA GLY A 337 38.36 6.12 9.52
C GLY A 337 37.79 7.36 10.21
N GLU A 338 37.67 8.45 9.45
CA GLU A 338 37.06 9.73 9.89
C GLU A 338 35.54 9.61 10.06
N ILE A 339 34.93 8.65 9.36
CA ILE A 339 33.50 8.38 9.43
C ILE A 339 33.27 6.98 9.95
N GLN A 340 32.38 6.90 10.94
CA GLN A 340 31.84 5.65 11.43
C GLN A 340 30.37 5.55 11.01
N CYS A 341 30.02 4.50 10.27
CA CYS A 341 28.65 4.31 9.80
C CYS A 341 28.16 2.86 9.93
N ILE A 342 26.86 2.71 10.05
CA ILE A 342 26.10 1.47 9.98
C ILE A 342 25.31 1.53 8.67
N GLY A 343 25.62 0.64 7.73
CA GLY A 343 24.85 0.50 6.50
C GLY A 343 23.80 -0.59 6.62
N ALA A 344 22.65 -0.43 5.99
CA ALA A 344 21.71 -1.50 5.69
C ALA A 344 21.53 -1.64 4.18
N THR A 345 21.29 -2.88 3.74
CA THR A 345 21.07 -3.20 2.32
C THR A 345 20.48 -4.61 2.17
N THR A 346 19.98 -4.95 1.00
CA THR A 346 19.60 -6.33 0.67
C THR A 346 20.80 -7.15 0.20
N LEU A 347 20.67 -8.49 0.21
CA LEU A 347 21.73 -9.38 -0.27
C LEU A 347 22.06 -9.15 -1.75
N ASN A 348 21.04 -8.87 -2.57
CA ASN A 348 21.20 -8.65 -4.01
C ASN A 348 21.94 -7.34 -4.29
N GLU A 349 21.55 -6.25 -3.64
CA GLU A 349 22.21 -4.95 -3.76
C GLU A 349 23.63 -4.98 -3.23
N TYR A 350 23.87 -5.67 -2.10
CA TYR A 350 25.22 -5.85 -1.58
C TYR A 350 26.15 -6.50 -2.62
N ARG A 351 25.72 -7.60 -3.24
CA ARG A 351 26.48 -8.30 -4.28
C ARG A 351 26.71 -7.43 -5.52
N GLN A 352 25.71 -6.66 -5.93
CA GLN A 352 25.78 -5.87 -7.16
C GLN A 352 26.67 -4.63 -7.01
N TYR A 353 26.61 -3.94 -5.88
CA TYR A 353 27.19 -2.60 -5.72
C TYR A 353 28.36 -2.53 -4.72
N ILE A 354 28.34 -3.32 -3.65
CA ILE A 354 29.32 -3.21 -2.56
C ILE A 354 30.43 -4.25 -2.70
N GLU A 355 30.08 -5.51 -2.98
CA GLU A 355 31.03 -6.63 -3.09
C GLU A 355 31.94 -6.51 -4.33
N LYS A 356 31.43 -5.92 -5.42
CA LYS A 356 32.26 -5.65 -6.61
C LYS A 356 33.30 -4.56 -6.38
N ASP A 357 33.08 -3.67 -5.42
CA ASP A 357 34.01 -2.59 -5.10
C ASP A 357 34.95 -2.99 -3.95
N GLY A 358 36.14 -3.46 -4.32
CA GLY A 358 37.15 -3.89 -3.36
C GLY A 358 37.66 -2.79 -2.42
N ALA A 359 37.38 -1.49 -2.66
CA ALA A 359 37.70 -0.45 -1.70
C ALA A 359 36.69 -0.43 -0.54
N LEU A 360 35.40 -0.49 -0.85
CA LEU A 360 34.31 -0.48 0.12
C LEU A 360 34.18 -1.81 0.88
N GLU A 361 34.31 -2.94 0.18
CA GLU A 361 34.27 -4.28 0.79
C GLU A 361 35.31 -4.42 1.91
N ARG A 362 36.49 -3.80 1.74
CA ARG A 362 37.56 -3.83 2.75
C ARG A 362 37.26 -2.94 3.97
N ARG A 363 36.29 -2.03 3.92
CA ARG A 363 35.92 -1.12 5.01
C ARG A 363 34.70 -1.58 5.79
N PHE A 364 33.81 -2.31 5.13
CA PHE A 364 32.61 -2.84 5.74
C PHE A 364 32.81 -4.24 6.31
N GLN A 365 32.07 -4.55 7.37
CA GLN A 365 31.98 -5.88 7.95
C GLN A 365 30.53 -6.37 7.87
N LYS A 366 30.31 -7.47 7.15
CA LYS A 366 28.98 -8.05 6.97
C LYS A 366 28.41 -8.62 8.27
N ILE A 367 27.12 -8.36 8.50
CA ILE A 367 26.25 -8.97 9.51
C ILE A 367 25.00 -9.43 8.78
N LEU A 368 24.71 -10.73 8.83
CA LEU A 368 23.49 -11.30 8.26
C LEU A 368 22.36 -11.11 9.26
N VAL A 369 21.23 -10.56 8.79
CA VAL A 369 20.01 -10.38 9.56
C VAL A 369 18.96 -11.33 9.01
N GLU A 370 18.63 -12.35 9.80
CA GLU A 370 17.61 -13.34 9.45
C GLU A 370 16.21 -12.82 9.80
N PRO A 371 15.14 -13.27 9.13
CA PRO A 371 13.75 -12.98 9.56
C PRO A 371 13.50 -13.45 10.99
N THR A 372 12.62 -12.75 11.72
CA THR A 372 12.25 -13.16 13.09
C THR A 372 11.46 -14.47 13.08
N THR A 373 11.60 -15.24 14.16
CA THR A 373 10.77 -16.42 14.37
C THR A 373 9.31 -16.03 14.67
N PRO A 374 8.33 -16.93 14.47
CA PRO A 374 6.94 -16.66 14.83
C PRO A 374 6.77 -16.25 16.30
N ASP A 375 7.49 -16.89 17.21
CA ASP A 375 7.43 -16.61 18.65
C ASP A 375 8.01 -15.23 18.98
N GLU A 376 9.18 -14.88 18.43
CA GLU A 376 9.76 -13.53 18.57
C GLU A 376 8.83 -12.46 17.97
N THR A 377 8.19 -12.76 16.85
CA THR A 377 7.24 -11.82 16.21
C THR A 377 6.01 -11.61 17.09
N TYR A 378 5.52 -12.67 17.75
CA TYR A 378 4.42 -12.56 18.71
C TYR A 378 4.77 -11.65 19.89
N GLU A 379 6.01 -11.73 20.40
CA GLU A 379 6.51 -10.82 21.42
C GLU A 379 6.64 -9.37 20.91
N ILE A 380 7.14 -9.19 19.68
CA ILE A 380 7.22 -7.86 19.02
C ILE A 380 5.83 -7.22 18.94
N LEU A 381 4.83 -7.96 18.45
CA LEU A 381 3.46 -7.45 18.34
C LEU A 381 2.88 -7.07 19.70
N ASN A 382 3.15 -7.85 20.76
CA ASN A 382 2.69 -7.52 22.11
C ASN A 382 3.33 -6.25 22.68
N ASN A 383 4.58 -5.95 22.31
CA ASN A 383 5.26 -4.75 22.77
C ASN A 383 4.79 -3.48 22.05
N ILE A 384 4.40 -3.59 20.78
CA ILE A 384 3.96 -2.43 19.99
C ILE A 384 2.44 -2.22 20.02
N LYS A 385 1.64 -3.22 20.44
CA LYS A 385 0.17 -3.17 20.33
C LYS A 385 -0.43 -1.92 20.97
N GLU A 386 0.07 -1.48 22.12
CA GLU A 386 -0.50 -0.34 22.84
C GLU A 386 -0.47 0.94 21.99
N LYS A 387 0.60 1.15 21.21
CA LYS A 387 0.72 2.28 20.29
C LYS A 387 -0.33 2.22 19.17
N TYR A 388 -0.61 1.04 18.63
CA TYR A 388 -1.63 0.83 17.60
C TYR A 388 -3.05 0.90 18.15
N GLU A 389 -3.28 0.40 19.37
CA GLU A 389 -4.55 0.51 20.08
C GLU A 389 -4.93 1.97 20.32
N ASP A 390 -3.97 2.78 20.76
CA ASP A 390 -4.16 4.22 20.98
C ASP A 390 -4.34 4.99 19.67
N HIS A 391 -3.61 4.61 18.62
CA HIS A 391 -3.70 5.26 17.31
C HIS A 391 -5.06 4.99 16.63
N HIS A 392 -5.53 3.74 16.65
CA HIS A 392 -6.78 3.34 15.98
C HIS A 392 -8.00 3.32 16.89
N LEU A 393 -7.85 3.59 18.19
CA LEU A 393 -8.93 3.53 19.18
C LEU A 393 -9.61 2.14 19.25
N VAL A 394 -8.80 1.09 19.20
CA VAL A 394 -9.24 -0.31 19.26
C VAL A 394 -8.50 -1.07 20.37
N SER A 395 -8.94 -2.28 20.67
CA SER A 395 -8.25 -3.20 21.59
C SER A 395 -8.07 -4.56 20.93
N TYR A 396 -6.83 -5.06 20.89
CA TYR A 396 -6.53 -6.35 20.26
C TYR A 396 -6.63 -7.49 21.26
N THR A 397 -7.38 -8.53 20.89
CA THR A 397 -7.39 -9.78 21.65
C THR A 397 -6.08 -10.55 21.48
N ASN A 398 -5.70 -11.35 22.48
CA ASN A 398 -4.51 -12.21 22.39
C ASN A 398 -4.58 -13.18 21.20
N ASP A 399 -5.79 -13.64 20.85
CA ASP A 399 -6.02 -14.53 19.72
C ASP A 399 -5.88 -13.78 18.39
N ALA A 400 -6.28 -12.50 18.31
CA ALA A 400 -6.01 -11.66 17.13
C ALA A 400 -4.50 -11.50 16.89
N ILE A 401 -3.69 -11.25 17.94
CA ILE A 401 -2.23 -11.14 17.80
C ILE A 401 -1.61 -12.46 17.30
N LYS A 402 -2.05 -13.61 17.85
CA LYS A 402 -1.61 -14.92 17.35
C LYS A 402 -2.04 -15.16 15.90
N ALA A 403 -3.26 -14.74 15.55
CA ALA A 403 -3.78 -14.83 14.19
C ALA A 403 -2.94 -13.99 13.22
N CYS A 404 -2.53 -12.77 13.59
CA CYS A 404 -1.65 -11.94 12.76
C CYS A 404 -0.36 -12.69 12.40
N VAL A 405 0.31 -13.34 13.36
CA VAL A 405 1.54 -14.09 13.07
C VAL A 405 1.27 -15.35 12.24
N ASN A 406 0.33 -16.18 12.68
CA ASN A 406 0.08 -17.48 12.07
C ASN A 406 -0.48 -17.37 10.65
N LEU A 407 -1.47 -16.50 10.47
CA LEU A 407 -2.12 -16.32 9.17
C LEU A 407 -1.19 -15.61 8.18
N THR A 408 -0.45 -14.57 8.58
CA THR A 408 0.50 -13.92 7.66
C THR A 408 1.67 -14.83 7.30
N THR A 409 2.12 -15.70 8.22
CA THR A 409 3.13 -16.72 7.92
C THR A 409 2.64 -17.72 6.88
N ARG A 410 1.36 -18.10 6.94
CA ARG A 410 0.76 -19.12 6.07
C ARG A 410 0.27 -18.59 4.73
N TYR A 411 -0.28 -17.38 4.68
CA TYR A 411 -0.98 -16.83 3.52
C TYR A 411 -0.19 -15.74 2.78
N ILE A 412 0.72 -15.03 3.45
CA ILE A 412 1.55 -13.97 2.85
C ILE A 412 3.01 -14.47 2.74
N THR A 413 3.38 -15.01 1.57
CA THR A 413 4.69 -15.66 1.35
C THR A 413 5.74 -14.76 0.69
N ASP A 414 5.33 -13.67 0.05
CA ASP A 414 6.19 -12.74 -0.66
C ASP A 414 6.91 -11.73 0.26
N ARG A 415 6.43 -11.60 1.50
CA ARG A 415 7.00 -10.74 2.54
C ARG A 415 7.54 -11.55 3.72
N TYR A 416 8.45 -10.94 4.46
CA TYR A 416 9.11 -11.54 5.62
C TYR A 416 8.55 -11.02 6.95
N LEU A 417 8.76 -11.80 8.02
CA LEU A 417 8.50 -11.37 9.39
C LEU A 417 9.63 -10.44 9.87
N PRO A 418 9.33 -9.44 10.73
CA PRO A 418 8.03 -9.17 11.36
C PRO A 418 7.09 -8.26 10.55
N ASP A 419 7.56 -7.58 9.51
CA ASP A 419 6.84 -6.54 8.75
C ASP A 419 5.41 -6.93 8.35
N LYS A 420 5.22 -8.08 7.70
CA LYS A 420 3.89 -8.53 7.26
C LYS A 420 2.88 -8.73 8.39
N ALA A 421 3.35 -9.06 9.60
CA ALA A 421 2.49 -9.28 10.75
C ALA A 421 2.08 -7.95 11.41
N ILE A 422 2.97 -6.95 11.36
CA ILE A 422 2.69 -5.58 11.79
C ILE A 422 1.68 -4.93 10.84
N ASP A 423 1.88 -5.09 9.53
CA ASP A 423 0.95 -4.59 8.49
C ASP A 423 -0.47 -5.14 8.69
N ALA A 424 -0.59 -6.45 8.95
CA ALA A 424 -1.89 -7.07 9.24
C ALA A 424 -2.53 -6.59 10.55
N LEU A 425 -1.72 -6.29 11.58
CA LEU A 425 -2.19 -5.72 12.85
C LEU A 425 -2.76 -4.30 12.64
N ASP A 426 -2.01 -3.48 11.92
CA ASP A 426 -2.33 -2.09 11.60
C ASP A 426 -3.62 -1.99 10.77
N GLU A 427 -3.69 -2.77 9.69
CA GLU A 427 -4.85 -2.78 8.79
C GLU A 427 -6.10 -3.35 9.48
N ALA A 428 -5.96 -4.36 10.35
CA ALA A 428 -7.08 -4.88 11.17
C ALA A 428 -7.62 -3.83 12.14
N GLY A 429 -6.74 -3.07 12.80
CA GLY A 429 -7.16 -1.99 13.69
C GLY A 429 -7.86 -0.87 12.95
N SER A 430 -7.25 -0.36 11.88
CA SER A 430 -7.82 0.69 11.03
C SER A 430 -9.18 0.29 10.45
N ARG A 431 -9.33 -0.95 9.98
CA ARG A 431 -10.59 -1.46 9.41
C ARG A 431 -11.70 -1.54 10.45
N VAL A 432 -11.44 -2.14 11.61
CA VAL A 432 -12.44 -2.28 12.68
C VAL A 432 -12.87 -0.90 13.15
N HIS A 433 -11.92 0.03 13.28
CA HIS A 433 -12.21 1.42 13.56
C HIS A 433 -13.18 1.99 12.50
N ILE A 434 -12.78 2.02 11.22
CA ILE A 434 -13.58 2.61 10.12
C ILE A 434 -14.99 2.02 10.02
N LYS A 435 -15.14 0.70 10.19
CA LYS A 435 -16.44 0.02 10.09
C LYS A 435 -17.40 0.41 11.21
N ASN A 436 -16.86 0.74 12.38
CA ASN A 436 -17.62 1.07 13.58
C ASN A 436 -17.65 2.58 13.89
N ILE A 437 -17.14 3.44 12.99
CA ILE A 437 -17.32 4.89 13.10
C ILE A 437 -18.80 5.22 12.93
N HIS A 438 -19.50 5.39 14.05
CA HIS A 438 -20.81 6.00 14.09
C HIS A 438 -20.69 7.45 14.55
N VAL A 439 -20.82 8.37 13.59
CA VAL A 439 -20.91 9.81 13.90
C VAL A 439 -22.31 10.08 14.50
N PRO A 440 -22.40 10.65 15.71
CA PRO A 440 -23.68 11.04 16.30
C PRO A 440 -24.51 11.91 15.37
N ILE A 441 -25.83 11.67 15.34
CA ILE A 441 -26.79 12.45 14.53
C ILE A 441 -26.70 13.95 14.85
N GLU A 442 -26.42 14.29 16.11
CA GLU A 442 -26.26 15.65 16.59
C GLU A 442 -25.10 16.39 15.88
N ILE A 443 -23.98 15.72 15.63
CA ILE A 443 -22.84 16.29 14.88
C ILE A 443 -23.25 16.54 13.41
N ILE A 444 -23.94 15.58 12.79
CA ILE A 444 -24.41 15.69 11.40
C ILE A 444 -25.42 16.84 11.27
N ASP A 445 -26.34 16.98 12.22
CA ASP A 445 -27.33 18.05 12.25
C ASP A 445 -26.68 19.42 12.44
N ILE A 446 -25.66 19.53 13.31
CA ILE A 446 -24.89 20.78 13.47
C ILE A 446 -24.14 21.13 12.19
N GLU A 447 -23.50 20.16 11.52
CA GLU A 447 -22.81 20.37 10.24
C GLU A 447 -23.78 20.85 9.14
N ASN A 448 -24.94 20.21 9.00
CA ASN A 448 -25.99 20.64 8.07
C ASN A 448 -26.47 22.06 8.37
N ARG A 449 -26.66 22.40 9.66
CA ARG A 449 -27.03 23.75 10.08
C ARG A 449 -25.94 24.78 9.78
N ILE A 450 -24.67 24.42 9.88
CA ILE A 450 -23.55 25.28 9.48
C ILE A 450 -23.61 25.55 7.97
N GLU A 451 -23.80 24.52 7.15
CA GLU A 451 -23.92 24.68 5.70
C GLU A 451 -25.11 25.55 5.30
N GLU A 452 -26.28 25.33 5.89
CA GLU A 452 -27.45 26.18 5.68
C GLU A 452 -27.19 27.63 6.07
N THR A 453 -26.54 27.85 7.22
CA THR A 453 -26.22 29.19 7.72
C THR A 453 -25.22 29.89 6.80
N LYS A 454 -24.24 29.15 6.28
CA LYS A 454 -23.25 29.63 5.31
C LYS A 454 -23.90 30.00 3.97
N ALA A 455 -24.88 29.23 3.51
CA ALA A 455 -25.68 29.55 2.32
C ALA A 455 -26.51 30.83 2.53
N LYS A 456 -27.23 30.92 3.66
CA LYS A 456 -28.03 32.11 4.04
C LYS A 456 -27.17 33.36 4.18
N LYS A 457 -25.97 33.24 4.77
CA LYS A 457 -24.97 34.31 4.86
C LYS A 457 -24.52 34.79 3.48
N THR A 458 -24.16 33.87 2.58
CA THR A 458 -23.75 34.20 1.20
C THR A 458 -24.88 34.90 0.45
N GLN A 459 -26.12 34.44 0.60
CA GLN A 459 -27.30 35.05 0.00
C GLN A 459 -27.56 36.46 0.55
N ALA A 460 -27.41 36.68 1.86
CA ALA A 460 -27.55 38.00 2.48
C ALA A 460 -26.45 38.98 2.00
N ILE A 461 -25.22 38.52 1.81
CA ILE A 461 -24.12 39.30 1.22
C ILE A 461 -24.45 39.68 -0.23
N ASN A 462 -24.90 38.73 -1.05
CA ASN A 462 -25.29 38.99 -2.44
C ASN A 462 -26.45 40.00 -2.55
N ASN A 463 -27.40 39.95 -1.62
CA ASN A 463 -28.52 40.88 -1.54
C ASN A 463 -28.17 42.20 -0.85
N GLN A 464 -26.90 42.45 -0.52
CA GLN A 464 -26.40 43.65 0.17
C GLN A 464 -27.04 43.90 1.55
N LYS A 465 -27.58 42.85 2.19
CA LYS A 465 -28.15 42.90 3.53
C LYS A 465 -27.09 42.59 4.59
N PHE A 466 -26.22 43.55 4.86
CA PHE A 466 -25.05 43.36 5.72
C PHE A 466 -25.39 43.03 7.18
N GLU A 467 -26.50 43.55 7.73
CA GLU A 467 -26.95 43.21 9.09
C GLU A 467 -27.41 41.75 9.22
N GLU A 468 -28.15 41.24 8.24
CA GLU A 468 -28.56 39.82 8.21
C GLU A 468 -27.32 38.91 8.04
N ALA A 469 -26.36 39.31 7.21
CA ALA A 469 -25.10 38.58 7.04
C ALA A 469 -24.25 38.55 8.33
N ALA A 470 -24.24 39.62 9.11
CA ALA A 470 -23.58 39.66 10.42
C ALA A 470 -24.23 38.69 11.42
N LYS A 471 -25.58 38.66 11.47
CA LYS A 471 -26.32 37.71 12.31
C LYS A 471 -26.01 36.26 11.93
N PHE A 472 -26.00 35.92 10.64
CA PHE A 472 -25.65 34.56 10.20
C PHE A 472 -24.18 34.21 10.49
N ARG A 473 -23.25 35.18 10.45
CA ARG A 473 -21.85 34.97 10.84
C ARG A 473 -21.72 34.62 12.33
N ASP A 474 -22.46 35.30 13.20
CA ASP A 474 -22.42 35.01 14.65
C ASP A 474 -23.05 33.65 14.97
N ILE A 475 -24.12 33.28 14.25
CA ILE A 475 -24.74 31.94 14.34
C ILE A 475 -23.77 30.86 13.83
N GLU A 476 -23.10 31.08 12.70
CA GLU A 476 -22.08 30.17 12.15
C GLU A 476 -20.94 29.94 13.16
N ARG A 477 -20.40 31.01 13.77
CA ARG A 477 -19.36 30.91 14.81
C ARG A 477 -19.84 30.09 16.00
N LYS A 478 -21.06 30.34 16.47
CA LYS A 478 -21.63 29.58 17.60
C LYS A 478 -21.81 28.10 17.26
N LEU A 479 -22.34 27.79 16.08
CA LEU A 479 -22.48 26.40 15.62
C LEU A 479 -21.12 25.71 15.44
N GLN A 480 -20.07 26.43 15.01
CA GLN A 480 -18.71 25.91 14.96
C GLN A 480 -18.14 25.61 16.35
N GLU A 481 -18.37 26.49 17.33
CA GLU A 481 -17.97 26.25 18.72
C GLU A 481 -18.72 25.05 19.33
N ASP A 482 -20.01 24.91 19.04
CA ASP A 482 -20.82 23.77 19.47
C ASP A 482 -20.33 22.48 18.78
N LEU A 483 -20.04 22.52 17.48
CA LEU A 483 -19.46 21.38 16.74
C LEU A 483 -18.11 20.94 17.33
N GLU A 484 -17.23 21.89 17.69
CA GLU A 484 -15.94 21.55 18.32
C GLU A 484 -16.10 20.91 19.70
N LYS A 485 -17.12 21.30 20.47
CA LYS A 485 -17.42 20.68 21.76
C LYS A 485 -17.93 19.26 21.58
N GLU A 486 -18.94 19.07 20.73
CA GLU A 486 -19.52 17.75 20.45
C GLU A 486 -18.47 16.79 19.87
N LYS A 487 -17.60 17.26 18.96
CA LYS A 487 -16.48 16.46 18.43
C LYS A 487 -15.51 16.04 19.53
N LYS A 488 -15.17 16.93 20.47
CA LYS A 488 -14.29 16.60 21.60
C LYS A 488 -14.92 15.63 22.59
N GLU A 489 -16.22 15.74 22.83
CA GLU A 489 -16.94 14.79 23.68
C GLU A 489 -17.02 13.42 23.01
N TRP A 490 -17.35 13.39 21.72
CA TRP A 490 -17.36 12.15 20.92
C TRP A 490 -15.97 11.48 20.83
N GLU A 491 -14.89 12.24 20.66
CA GLU A 491 -13.52 11.69 20.69
C GLU A 491 -13.19 11.09 22.07
N LYS A 492 -13.66 11.69 23.16
CA LYS A 492 -13.47 11.15 24.51
C LYS A 492 -14.28 9.87 24.72
N GLU A 493 -15.53 9.84 24.27
CA GLU A 493 -16.37 8.64 24.34
C GLU A 493 -15.81 7.50 23.49
N SER A 494 -15.33 7.81 22.28
CA SER A 494 -14.69 6.84 21.38
C SER A 494 -13.38 6.29 21.97
N LYS A 495 -12.65 7.09 22.75
CA LYS A 495 -11.47 6.61 23.49
C LYS A 495 -11.81 5.66 24.64
N ILE A 496 -12.98 5.81 25.24
CA ILE A 496 -13.47 4.96 26.35
C ILE A 496 -14.05 3.66 25.79
N ASN A 497 -14.83 3.74 24.72
CA ASN A 497 -15.49 2.60 24.08
C ASN A 497 -14.64 2.10 22.91
N ARG A 498 -13.48 1.52 23.21
CA ARG A 498 -12.63 0.90 22.19
C ARG A 498 -13.28 -0.36 21.64
N GLU A 499 -13.29 -0.47 20.32
CA GLU A 499 -13.78 -1.66 19.63
C GLU A 499 -12.77 -2.80 19.72
N ILE A 500 -13.26 -4.02 19.86
CA ILE A 500 -12.41 -5.20 20.05
C ILE A 500 -12.07 -5.80 18.69
N VAL A 501 -10.78 -5.99 18.42
CA VAL A 501 -10.29 -6.71 17.24
C VAL A 501 -10.15 -8.20 17.58
N THR A 502 -10.90 -9.02 16.87
CA THR A 502 -10.88 -10.49 16.98
C THR A 502 -10.02 -11.12 15.88
N ASP A 503 -9.74 -12.41 16.02
CA ASP A 503 -9.07 -13.22 15.00
C ASP A 503 -9.85 -13.27 13.67
N GLU A 504 -11.18 -13.21 13.73
CA GLU A 504 -12.04 -13.11 12.53
C GLU A 504 -11.80 -11.82 11.73
N ASN A 505 -11.55 -10.70 12.41
CA ASN A 505 -11.24 -9.42 11.75
C ASN A 505 -9.88 -9.48 11.06
N VAL A 506 -8.90 -10.10 11.71
CA VAL A 506 -7.56 -10.32 11.11
C VAL A 506 -7.66 -11.22 9.89
N ALA A 507 -8.44 -12.30 9.96
CA ALA A 507 -8.69 -13.18 8.83
C ALA A 507 -9.36 -12.46 7.66
N GLU A 508 -10.28 -11.52 7.93
CA GLU A 508 -10.90 -10.69 6.91
C GLU A 508 -9.90 -9.84 6.15
N VAL A 509 -9.00 -9.17 6.88
CA VAL A 509 -7.96 -8.32 6.31
C VAL A 509 -7.01 -9.13 5.45
N ILE A 510 -6.50 -10.24 5.97
CA ILE A 510 -5.59 -11.10 5.21
C ILE A 510 -6.28 -11.65 3.96
N ALA A 511 -7.59 -11.92 4.03
CA ALA A 511 -8.34 -12.33 2.87
C ALA A 511 -8.44 -11.24 1.79
N MET A 512 -8.53 -9.97 2.18
CA MET A 512 -8.49 -8.85 1.24
C MET A 512 -7.10 -8.61 0.67
N MET A 513 -6.07 -8.65 1.51
CA MET A 513 -4.67 -8.48 1.08
C MET A 513 -4.25 -9.55 0.05
N THR A 514 -4.63 -10.81 0.31
CA THR A 514 -4.19 -11.96 -0.49
C THR A 514 -5.19 -12.38 -1.57
N GLY A 515 -6.44 -11.92 -1.49
CA GLY A 515 -7.54 -12.42 -2.29
C GLY A 515 -7.97 -13.85 -1.94
N VAL A 516 -7.47 -14.41 -0.83
CA VAL A 516 -7.75 -15.78 -0.39
C VAL A 516 -8.79 -15.74 0.73
N PRO A 517 -9.98 -16.34 0.61
CA PRO A 517 -11.04 -16.21 1.61
C PRO A 517 -10.71 -16.95 2.93
N VAL A 518 -9.96 -16.33 3.85
CA VAL A 518 -9.50 -16.94 5.12
C VAL A 518 -10.64 -17.16 6.13
N GLN A 519 -11.65 -16.28 6.15
CA GLN A 519 -12.74 -16.29 7.16
C GLN A 519 -13.58 -17.57 7.20
N ARG A 520 -13.79 -18.25 6.07
CA ARG A 520 -14.70 -19.41 5.99
C ARG A 520 -13.99 -20.75 6.18
N ILE A 521 -12.67 -20.72 6.38
CA ILE A 521 -11.80 -21.90 6.26
C ILE A 521 -11.66 -22.67 7.59
N ALA A 522 -11.80 -22.03 8.76
CA ALA A 522 -11.47 -22.70 10.02
C ALA A 522 -12.57 -23.63 10.59
N GLN A 523 -13.86 -23.29 10.46
CA GLN A 523 -14.95 -24.11 11.03
C GLN A 523 -15.84 -24.81 9.98
N ASN A 524 -16.14 -24.18 8.84
CA ASN A 524 -17.05 -24.75 7.81
C ASN A 524 -16.34 -25.61 6.74
N GLU A 525 -15.01 -25.54 6.63
CA GLU A 525 -14.29 -26.24 5.56
C GLU A 525 -14.27 -27.75 5.77
N SER A 526 -14.16 -28.22 7.02
CA SER A 526 -14.20 -29.66 7.32
C SER A 526 -15.54 -30.27 6.90
N GLU A 527 -16.65 -29.57 7.15
CA GLU A 527 -17.99 -30.00 6.73
C GLU A 527 -18.17 -29.94 5.21
N ARG A 528 -17.73 -28.86 4.56
CA ARG A 528 -17.68 -28.77 3.08
C ARG A 528 -16.87 -29.91 2.47
N LEU A 529 -15.71 -30.25 3.05
CA LEU A 529 -14.87 -31.34 2.55
C LEU A 529 -15.55 -32.70 2.69
N VAL A 530 -16.37 -32.90 3.72
CA VAL A 530 -17.18 -34.13 3.87
C VAL A 530 -18.26 -34.21 2.80
N ASN A 531 -18.91 -33.09 2.46
CA ASN A 531 -19.99 -33.07 1.45
C ASN A 531 -19.50 -32.85 0.00
N MET A 532 -18.20 -32.58 -0.19
CA MET A 532 -17.59 -32.28 -1.49
C MET A 532 -17.82 -33.36 -2.55
N GLU A 533 -17.85 -34.63 -2.17
CA GLU A 533 -18.06 -35.74 -3.10
C GLU A 533 -19.45 -35.62 -3.75
N ASP A 534 -20.49 -35.45 -2.93
CA ASP A 534 -21.88 -35.34 -3.37
C ASP A 534 -22.14 -34.05 -4.18
N ASP A 535 -21.56 -32.93 -3.75
CA ASP A 535 -21.70 -31.64 -4.45
C ASP A 535 -21.06 -31.67 -5.84
N LEU A 536 -19.91 -32.33 -5.97
CA LEU A 536 -19.21 -32.50 -7.26
C LEU A 536 -19.95 -33.49 -8.16
N GLU A 537 -20.53 -34.56 -7.63
CA GLU A 537 -21.33 -35.52 -8.41
C GLU A 537 -22.60 -34.90 -9.01
N ASN A 538 -23.21 -33.93 -8.32
CA ASN A 538 -24.34 -33.17 -8.87
C ASN A 538 -23.95 -32.28 -10.06
N SER A 539 -22.70 -31.79 -10.08
CA SER A 539 -22.21 -30.88 -11.12
C SER A 539 -21.53 -31.61 -12.28
N ILE A 540 -20.94 -32.78 -12.04
CA ILE A 540 -20.11 -33.51 -13.00
C ILE A 540 -20.66 -34.92 -13.19
N ILE A 541 -21.11 -35.19 -14.40
CA ILE A 541 -21.92 -36.35 -14.69
C ILE A 541 -21.08 -37.48 -15.29
N GLY A 542 -21.27 -38.69 -14.75
CA GLY A 542 -20.69 -39.92 -15.29
C GLY A 542 -19.20 -40.12 -14.96
N GLN A 543 -18.68 -39.43 -13.93
CA GLN A 543 -17.26 -39.46 -13.56
C GLN A 543 -17.04 -39.67 -12.05
N ASN A 544 -17.89 -40.46 -11.40
CA ASN A 544 -17.91 -40.64 -9.94
C ASN A 544 -16.58 -41.18 -9.38
N GLU A 545 -15.98 -42.18 -10.05
CA GLU A 545 -14.68 -42.73 -9.65
C GLU A 545 -13.57 -41.68 -9.72
N ALA A 546 -13.62 -40.78 -10.71
CA ALA A 546 -12.66 -39.70 -10.85
C ALA A 546 -12.79 -38.67 -9.73
N ILE A 547 -14.03 -38.27 -9.41
CA ILE A 547 -14.35 -37.35 -8.31
C ILE A 547 -13.87 -37.92 -6.98
N LYS A 548 -14.21 -39.18 -6.68
CA LYS A 548 -13.84 -39.86 -5.44
C LYS A 548 -12.33 -39.90 -5.21
N LYS A 549 -11.55 -40.19 -6.26
CA LYS A 549 -10.07 -40.16 -6.19
C LYS A 549 -9.53 -38.78 -5.84
N VAL A 550 -10.01 -37.74 -6.52
CA VAL A 550 -9.57 -36.35 -6.31
C VAL A 550 -9.95 -35.87 -4.90
N VAL A 551 -11.21 -36.07 -4.49
CA VAL A 551 -11.70 -35.68 -3.16
C VAL A 551 -10.92 -36.39 -2.06
N LYS A 552 -10.63 -37.69 -2.20
CA LYS A 552 -9.82 -38.45 -1.23
C LYS A 552 -8.40 -37.91 -1.10
N ALA A 553 -7.77 -37.49 -2.18
CA ALA A 553 -6.45 -36.88 -2.14
C ALA A 553 -6.47 -35.50 -1.47
N ILE A 554 -7.46 -34.65 -1.76
CA ILE A 554 -7.63 -33.34 -1.11
C ILE A 554 -7.88 -33.50 0.40
N ARG A 555 -8.78 -34.42 0.80
CA ARG A 555 -9.06 -34.72 2.22
C ARG A 555 -7.80 -35.16 2.99
N ARG A 556 -6.94 -36.00 2.39
CA ARG A 556 -5.67 -36.44 3.01
C ARG A 556 -4.72 -35.27 3.29
N ASN A 557 -4.59 -34.33 2.35
CA ASN A 557 -3.76 -33.15 2.55
C ASN A 557 -4.34 -32.26 3.65
N ARG A 558 -5.66 -32.01 3.64
CA ARG A 558 -6.29 -31.16 4.65
C ARG A 558 -6.24 -31.72 6.07
N ALA A 559 -6.30 -33.04 6.21
CA ALA A 559 -6.13 -33.73 7.49
C ALA A 559 -4.68 -33.65 8.04
N GLY A 560 -3.75 -32.99 7.34
CA GLY A 560 -2.35 -32.88 7.75
C GLY A 560 -1.55 -34.18 7.59
N LEU A 561 -2.10 -35.18 6.89
CA LEU A 561 -1.47 -36.48 6.68
C LEU A 561 -0.51 -36.50 5.48
N LYS A 562 -0.44 -35.41 4.73
CA LYS A 562 0.46 -35.24 3.57
C LYS A 562 1.62 -34.33 3.96
N ASP A 563 2.76 -34.53 3.30
CA ASP A 563 3.93 -33.68 3.43
C ASP A 563 3.60 -32.20 3.15
N PRO A 564 3.81 -31.27 4.10
CA PRO A 564 3.58 -29.84 3.91
C PRO A 564 4.47 -29.20 2.85
N SER A 565 5.58 -29.83 2.44
CA SER A 565 6.47 -29.28 1.43
C SER A 565 5.97 -29.49 0.00
N LYS A 566 4.89 -30.27 -0.22
CA LYS A 566 4.40 -30.64 -1.54
C LYS A 566 3.08 -29.95 -1.89
N PRO A 567 2.73 -29.83 -3.18
CA PRO A 567 1.41 -29.35 -3.60
C PRO A 567 0.27 -30.15 -2.95
N ILE A 568 -0.90 -29.52 -2.78
CA ILE A 568 -2.09 -30.12 -2.14
C ILE A 568 -2.46 -31.46 -2.82
N GLY A 569 -2.45 -31.47 -4.15
CA GLY A 569 -2.77 -32.65 -4.96
C GLY A 569 -2.13 -32.56 -6.33
N THR A 570 -1.60 -33.67 -6.82
CA THR A 570 -0.98 -33.79 -8.14
C THR A 570 -1.66 -34.92 -8.91
N PHE A 571 -2.31 -34.60 -10.02
CA PHE A 571 -3.16 -35.53 -10.76
C PHE A 571 -2.85 -35.54 -12.25
N ILE A 572 -2.90 -36.73 -12.87
CA ILE A 572 -3.04 -36.86 -14.32
C ILE A 572 -4.46 -37.31 -14.64
N PHE A 573 -5.17 -36.52 -15.46
CA PHE A 573 -6.49 -36.80 -15.99
C PHE A 573 -6.39 -37.41 -17.38
N LEU A 574 -6.79 -38.67 -17.50
CA LEU A 574 -6.75 -39.45 -18.74
C LEU A 574 -8.14 -39.71 -19.27
N GLY A 575 -8.32 -39.65 -20.57
CA GLY A 575 -9.59 -39.96 -21.22
C GLY A 575 -9.72 -39.30 -22.59
N PRO A 576 -10.83 -39.53 -23.30
CA PRO A 576 -11.10 -38.87 -24.58
C PRO A 576 -11.27 -37.35 -24.43
N THR A 577 -11.31 -36.63 -25.54
CA THR A 577 -11.68 -35.21 -25.53
C THR A 577 -13.18 -35.07 -25.25
N GLY A 578 -13.58 -34.04 -24.50
CA GLY A 578 -14.99 -33.72 -24.27
C GLY A 578 -15.73 -34.53 -23.20
N VAL A 579 -15.03 -35.34 -22.39
CA VAL A 579 -15.63 -36.12 -21.27
C VAL A 579 -15.68 -35.38 -19.92
N GLY A 580 -15.11 -34.18 -19.82
CA GLY A 580 -15.20 -33.34 -18.62
C GLY A 580 -13.91 -33.11 -17.83
N LYS A 581 -12.73 -33.54 -18.32
CA LYS A 581 -11.42 -33.34 -17.64
C LYS A 581 -11.18 -31.89 -17.20
N THR A 582 -11.25 -30.95 -18.13
CA THR A 582 -11.11 -29.51 -17.86
C THR A 582 -12.28 -28.93 -17.07
N HIS A 583 -13.47 -29.53 -17.19
CA HIS A 583 -14.66 -29.07 -16.46
C HIS A 583 -14.54 -29.39 -14.96
N LEU A 584 -14.05 -30.59 -14.59
CA LEU A 584 -13.76 -30.93 -13.20
C LEU A 584 -12.79 -29.92 -12.56
N ALA A 585 -11.73 -29.53 -13.26
CA ALA A 585 -10.80 -28.51 -12.76
C ALA A 585 -11.49 -27.15 -12.51
N LYS A 586 -12.41 -26.73 -13.39
CA LYS A 586 -13.19 -25.49 -13.22
C LYS A 586 -14.13 -25.55 -12.02
N VAL A 587 -14.88 -26.63 -11.89
CA VAL A 587 -15.82 -26.82 -10.77
C VAL A 587 -15.05 -26.91 -9.44
N LEU A 588 -13.91 -27.61 -9.42
CA LEU A 588 -13.03 -27.65 -8.24
C LEU A 588 -12.51 -26.25 -7.86
N ALA A 589 -12.11 -25.43 -8.84
CA ALA A 589 -11.64 -24.07 -8.56
C ALA A 589 -12.75 -23.22 -7.92
N LYS A 590 -13.96 -23.32 -8.48
CA LYS A 590 -15.15 -22.66 -7.93
C LYS A 590 -15.52 -23.19 -6.54
N TYR A 591 -15.42 -24.49 -6.28
CA TYR A 591 -15.81 -25.08 -5.00
C TYR A 591 -14.79 -24.79 -3.88
N LEU A 592 -13.49 -24.91 -4.19
CA LEU A 592 -12.41 -24.75 -3.22
C LEU A 592 -12.08 -23.28 -2.95
N PHE A 593 -12.14 -22.43 -3.97
CA PHE A 593 -11.64 -21.06 -3.90
C PHE A 593 -12.71 -20.00 -4.21
N ASP A 594 -13.99 -20.39 -4.35
CA ASP A 594 -15.14 -19.50 -4.64
C ASP A 594 -14.93 -18.58 -5.87
N SER A 595 -13.98 -18.90 -6.76
CA SER A 595 -13.65 -18.12 -7.95
C SER A 595 -13.08 -19.00 -9.07
N GLU A 596 -13.63 -18.87 -10.28
CA GLU A 596 -13.08 -19.52 -11.47
C GLU A 596 -11.73 -18.92 -11.91
N ASP A 597 -11.43 -17.67 -11.51
CA ASP A 597 -10.19 -16.98 -11.87
C ASP A 597 -8.95 -17.53 -11.14
N THR A 598 -9.14 -18.45 -10.20
CA THR A 598 -8.07 -19.18 -9.52
C THR A 598 -7.55 -20.36 -10.34
N LEU A 599 -8.23 -20.69 -11.46
CA LEU A 599 -7.77 -21.68 -12.42
C LEU A 599 -6.71 -21.07 -13.35
N ILE A 600 -5.45 -21.45 -13.14
CA ILE A 600 -4.33 -21.12 -14.02
C ILE A 600 -4.27 -22.20 -15.11
N ARG A 601 -4.83 -21.90 -16.28
CA ARG A 601 -4.77 -22.80 -17.44
C ARG A 601 -3.55 -22.49 -18.32
N ILE A 602 -2.80 -23.53 -18.67
CA ILE A 602 -1.66 -23.47 -19.58
C ILE A 602 -1.79 -24.60 -20.61
N ASP A 603 -1.78 -24.26 -21.90
CA ASP A 603 -1.80 -25.24 -22.99
C ASP A 603 -0.38 -25.70 -23.31
N MET A 604 -0.09 -26.98 -23.12
CA MET A 604 1.25 -27.55 -23.35
C MET A 604 1.60 -27.67 -24.84
N SER A 605 0.64 -27.51 -25.75
CA SER A 605 0.90 -27.38 -27.19
C SER A 605 1.73 -26.14 -27.52
N GLU A 606 1.67 -25.08 -26.70
CA GLU A 606 2.50 -23.88 -26.89
C GLU A 606 3.97 -24.08 -26.46
N TYR A 607 4.25 -25.16 -25.73
CA TYR A 607 5.55 -25.48 -25.13
C TYR A 607 6.20 -26.73 -25.73
N MET A 608 5.88 -27.03 -26.98
CA MET A 608 6.52 -28.11 -27.75
C MET A 608 8.00 -27.83 -28.04
N GLU A 609 8.37 -26.56 -28.15
CA GLU A 609 9.73 -26.13 -28.47
C GLU A 609 10.52 -25.76 -27.21
N LYS A 610 11.82 -26.04 -27.23
CA LYS A 610 12.72 -25.76 -26.11
C LYS A 610 12.74 -24.29 -25.68
N PHE A 611 12.71 -23.34 -26.62
CA PHE A 611 12.72 -21.91 -26.30
C PHE A 611 11.43 -21.45 -25.62
N ALA A 612 10.30 -22.09 -25.94
CA ALA A 612 9.02 -21.76 -25.33
C ALA A 612 8.97 -22.08 -23.83
N VAL A 613 9.73 -23.08 -23.37
CA VAL A 613 9.82 -23.48 -21.95
C VAL A 613 10.25 -22.31 -21.06
N SER A 614 11.14 -21.44 -21.56
CA SER A 614 11.57 -20.24 -20.84
C SER A 614 10.41 -19.28 -20.54
N ARG A 615 9.33 -19.28 -21.32
CA ARG A 615 8.14 -18.44 -21.04
C ARG A 615 7.39 -18.87 -19.77
N LEU A 616 7.55 -20.11 -19.29
CA LEU A 616 6.91 -20.57 -18.04
C LEU A 616 7.56 -19.96 -16.81
N VAL A 617 8.89 -19.87 -16.82
CA VAL A 617 9.73 -19.53 -15.65
C VAL A 617 10.34 -18.13 -15.77
N GLY A 618 10.39 -17.56 -16.97
CA GLY A 618 11.06 -16.29 -17.28
C GLY A 618 12.25 -16.51 -18.21
N ALA A 619 12.52 -15.55 -19.09
CA ALA A 619 13.71 -15.59 -19.93
C ALA A 619 14.97 -15.48 -19.05
N PRO A 620 16.10 -16.13 -19.39
CA PRO A 620 17.35 -15.98 -18.65
C PRO A 620 18.01 -14.59 -18.87
N PRO A 621 18.94 -14.16 -17.99
CA PRO A 621 19.62 -12.87 -18.11
C PRO A 621 20.24 -12.67 -19.50
N GLY A 622 19.95 -11.53 -20.13
CA GLY A 622 20.48 -11.15 -21.45
C GLY A 622 19.58 -11.49 -22.65
N TYR A 623 18.40 -12.05 -22.42
CA TYR A 623 17.39 -12.30 -23.46
C TYR A 623 16.23 -11.28 -23.37
N VAL A 624 15.55 -11.03 -24.49
CA VAL A 624 14.36 -10.16 -24.53
C VAL A 624 13.27 -10.76 -23.64
N GLY A 625 12.69 -9.95 -22.74
CA GLY A 625 11.72 -10.42 -21.75
C GLY A 625 12.33 -10.93 -20.44
N TYR A 626 13.62 -10.70 -20.17
CA TYR A 626 14.25 -11.04 -18.88
C TYR A 626 13.59 -10.33 -17.68
N GLU A 627 13.07 -9.12 -17.89
CA GLU A 627 12.35 -8.36 -16.85
C GLU A 627 10.87 -8.78 -16.72
N GLU A 628 10.35 -9.54 -17.69
CA GLU A 628 9.02 -10.13 -17.63
C GLU A 628 9.13 -11.48 -16.92
N GLY A 629 8.62 -11.57 -15.69
CA GLY A 629 8.58 -12.84 -14.95
C GLY A 629 7.82 -13.93 -15.69
N GLY A 630 8.06 -15.19 -15.33
CA GLY A 630 7.46 -16.33 -16.03
C GLY A 630 5.94 -16.37 -15.98
N GLN A 631 5.30 -16.87 -17.03
CA GLN A 631 3.83 -16.95 -17.10
C GLN A 631 3.21 -17.85 -16.02
N LEU A 632 3.92 -18.90 -15.61
CA LEU A 632 3.47 -19.78 -14.52
C LEU A 632 3.89 -19.20 -13.17
N THR A 633 5.17 -18.85 -13.03
CA THR A 633 5.75 -18.35 -11.77
C THR A 633 5.09 -17.06 -11.29
N GLU A 634 4.80 -16.09 -12.17
CA GLU A 634 4.10 -14.85 -11.80
C GLU A 634 2.64 -15.08 -11.41
N LYS A 635 1.91 -15.93 -12.16
CA LYS A 635 0.51 -16.20 -11.87
C LYS A 635 0.35 -16.92 -10.52
N VAL A 636 1.22 -17.89 -10.24
CA VAL A 636 1.23 -18.60 -8.96
C VAL A 636 1.73 -17.70 -7.83
N ARG A 637 2.71 -16.83 -8.06
CA ARG A 637 3.14 -15.85 -7.04
C ARG A 637 2.01 -14.91 -6.64
N ARG A 638 1.22 -14.43 -7.61
CA ARG A 638 0.06 -13.55 -7.35
C ARG A 638 -1.12 -14.30 -6.74
N LYS A 639 -1.29 -15.59 -7.06
CA LYS A 639 -2.35 -16.46 -6.56
C LYS A 639 -1.79 -17.81 -6.07
N PRO A 640 -1.21 -17.84 -4.85
CA PRO A 640 -0.58 -19.05 -4.31
C PRO A 640 -1.57 -20.20 -4.11
N TYR A 641 -2.84 -19.87 -3.89
CA TYR A 641 -3.96 -20.80 -3.80
C TYR A 641 -4.65 -20.86 -5.17
N SER A 642 -4.25 -21.84 -5.98
CA SER A 642 -4.74 -21.95 -7.34
C SER A 642 -4.76 -23.40 -7.83
N ILE A 643 -5.59 -23.65 -8.83
CA ILE A 643 -5.56 -24.90 -9.60
C ILE A 643 -4.75 -24.64 -10.86
N ILE A 644 -3.64 -25.35 -11.02
CA ILE A 644 -2.79 -25.29 -12.21
C ILE A 644 -3.24 -26.40 -13.15
N LEU A 645 -3.82 -26.02 -14.28
CA LEU A 645 -4.26 -26.94 -15.31
C LEU A 645 -3.29 -26.92 -16.49
N LEU A 646 -2.51 -28.00 -16.63
CA LEU A 646 -1.61 -28.24 -17.75
C LEU A 646 -2.33 -29.12 -18.78
N ASP A 647 -2.84 -28.50 -19.85
CA ASP A 647 -3.64 -29.17 -20.87
C ASP A 647 -2.73 -29.87 -21.90
N GLU A 648 -3.06 -31.10 -22.28
CA GLU A 648 -2.33 -31.90 -23.30
C GLU A 648 -0.83 -32.08 -23.01
N ILE A 649 -0.51 -32.48 -21.77
CA ILE A 649 0.87 -32.60 -21.27
C ILE A 649 1.78 -33.52 -22.11
N GLU A 650 1.20 -34.46 -22.87
CA GLU A 650 1.96 -35.34 -23.77
C GLU A 650 2.66 -34.61 -24.93
N LYS A 651 2.24 -33.38 -25.25
CA LYS A 651 2.83 -32.58 -26.32
C LYS A 651 4.00 -31.71 -25.85
N ALA A 652 4.16 -31.54 -24.54
CA ALA A 652 5.19 -30.68 -23.98
C ALA A 652 6.61 -31.16 -24.34
N HIS A 653 7.54 -30.20 -24.46
CA HIS A 653 8.96 -30.53 -24.54
C HIS A 653 9.45 -31.22 -23.25
N PRO A 654 10.41 -32.16 -23.31
CA PRO A 654 10.93 -32.86 -22.13
C PRO A 654 11.40 -31.96 -20.98
N ASP A 655 12.00 -30.81 -21.29
CA ASP A 655 12.47 -29.83 -20.31
C ASP A 655 11.35 -29.28 -19.39
N VAL A 656 10.09 -29.32 -19.83
CA VAL A 656 8.95 -28.95 -18.98
C VAL A 656 8.81 -29.91 -17.80
N PHE A 657 9.02 -31.22 -18.02
CA PHE A 657 8.92 -32.22 -16.95
C PHE A 657 9.99 -32.02 -15.87
N HIS A 658 11.19 -31.57 -16.25
CA HIS A 658 12.24 -31.26 -15.28
C HIS A 658 11.86 -30.10 -14.36
N LEU A 659 11.21 -29.06 -14.90
CA LEU A 659 10.67 -27.96 -14.10
C LEU A 659 9.54 -28.44 -13.17
N LEU A 660 8.65 -29.29 -13.69
CA LEU A 660 7.54 -29.84 -12.91
C LEU A 660 8.04 -30.75 -11.79
N LEU A 661 9.10 -31.54 -11.99
CA LEU A 661 9.68 -32.37 -10.92
C LEU A 661 10.06 -31.52 -9.70
N GLN A 662 10.64 -30.34 -9.91
CA GLN A 662 10.97 -29.41 -8.83
C GLN A 662 9.70 -28.96 -8.07
N VAL A 663 8.62 -28.66 -8.79
CA VAL A 663 7.32 -28.29 -8.21
C VAL A 663 6.70 -29.45 -7.43
N LEU A 664 6.75 -30.67 -7.96
CA LEU A 664 6.13 -31.86 -7.36
C LEU A 664 6.89 -32.35 -6.12
N ASP A 665 8.22 -32.13 -6.06
CA ASP A 665 9.08 -32.59 -4.97
C ASP A 665 9.15 -31.59 -3.81
N ASP A 666 9.52 -30.35 -4.12
CA ASP A 666 9.83 -29.33 -3.12
C ASP A 666 8.71 -28.31 -2.95
N GLY A 667 7.68 -28.35 -3.80
CA GLY A 667 6.59 -27.37 -3.80
C GLY A 667 7.08 -25.96 -4.09
N VAL A 668 8.26 -25.79 -4.69
CA VAL A 668 8.86 -24.48 -4.95
C VAL A 668 9.51 -24.48 -6.34
N LEU A 669 9.24 -23.45 -7.13
CA LEU A 669 9.91 -23.21 -8.40
C LEU A 669 10.74 -21.94 -8.33
N THR A 670 11.95 -21.97 -8.86
CA THR A 670 12.81 -20.78 -8.91
C THR A 670 12.65 -20.13 -10.28
N ASP A 671 12.23 -18.87 -10.29
CA ASP A 671 12.12 -18.02 -11.49
C ASP A 671 13.53 -17.67 -12.04
N SER A 672 13.62 -17.20 -13.28
CA SER A 672 14.88 -16.74 -13.89
C SER A 672 15.54 -15.58 -13.15
N LEU A 673 14.75 -14.79 -12.41
CA LEU A 673 15.24 -13.74 -11.50
C LEU A 673 15.77 -14.26 -10.15
N GLY A 674 15.77 -15.58 -9.93
CA GLY A 674 16.22 -16.20 -8.68
C GLY A 674 15.19 -16.14 -7.54
N ARG A 675 13.96 -15.70 -7.83
CA ARG A 675 12.85 -15.67 -6.86
C ARG A 675 12.28 -17.07 -6.68
N LYS A 676 12.07 -17.49 -5.44
CA LYS A 676 11.39 -18.74 -5.11
C LYS A 676 9.88 -18.53 -5.06
N VAL A 677 9.14 -19.24 -5.89
CA VAL A 677 7.67 -19.20 -5.95
C VAL A 677 7.11 -20.46 -5.28
N ASP A 678 6.14 -20.28 -4.39
CA ASP A 678 5.54 -21.36 -3.60
C ASP A 678 4.34 -21.99 -4.33
N PHE A 679 4.38 -23.31 -4.48
CA PHE A 679 3.36 -24.17 -5.09
C PHE A 679 2.71 -25.12 -4.07
N LYS A 680 3.08 -25.08 -2.79
CA LYS A 680 2.55 -25.97 -1.74
C LYS A 680 1.03 -25.86 -1.59
N ASN A 681 0.49 -24.68 -1.83
CA ASN A 681 -0.94 -24.38 -1.75
C ASN A 681 -1.68 -24.55 -3.10
N THR A 682 -1.05 -25.20 -4.08
CA THR A 682 -1.64 -25.42 -5.41
C THR A 682 -2.12 -26.85 -5.61
N ILE A 683 -3.11 -27.02 -6.49
CA ILE A 683 -3.49 -28.33 -7.03
C ILE A 683 -3.01 -28.38 -8.48
N VAL A 684 -2.15 -29.34 -8.80
CA VAL A 684 -1.60 -29.52 -10.16
C VAL A 684 -2.40 -30.60 -10.88
N ILE A 685 -3.11 -30.21 -11.93
CA ILE A 685 -3.90 -31.10 -12.78
C ILE A 685 -3.28 -31.10 -14.17
N MET A 686 -2.91 -32.28 -14.66
CA MET A 686 -2.41 -32.48 -16.01
C MET A 686 -3.43 -33.26 -16.81
N THR A 687 -3.87 -32.77 -17.97
CA THR A 687 -4.74 -33.54 -18.85
C THR A 687 -3.92 -34.22 -19.93
N SER A 688 -4.33 -35.43 -20.30
CA SER A 688 -3.77 -36.11 -21.46
C SER A 688 -4.80 -36.94 -22.21
N ASN A 689 -4.62 -37.04 -23.53
CA ASN A 689 -5.47 -37.86 -24.40
C ASN A 689 -4.82 -39.23 -24.72
N ILE A 690 -3.70 -39.58 -24.07
CA ILE A 690 -3.00 -40.86 -24.23
C ILE A 690 -3.94 -42.05 -23.98
N GLY A 691 -3.80 -43.11 -24.78
CA GLY A 691 -4.56 -44.36 -24.65
C GLY A 691 -5.95 -44.36 -25.28
N SER A 692 -6.52 -43.18 -25.57
CA SER A 692 -7.88 -43.05 -26.14
C SER A 692 -8.07 -43.73 -27.51
N ARG A 693 -7.05 -43.70 -28.38
CA ARG A 693 -7.10 -44.38 -29.70
C ARG A 693 -7.04 -45.91 -29.59
N GLN A 694 -6.16 -46.43 -28.73
CA GLN A 694 -5.99 -47.88 -28.53
C GLN A 694 -7.21 -48.52 -27.86
N LEU A 695 -7.94 -47.76 -27.03
CA LEU A 695 -9.21 -48.17 -26.46
C LEU A 695 -10.33 -48.28 -27.51
N LYS A 696 -10.34 -47.38 -28.51
CA LYS A 696 -11.33 -47.39 -29.61
C LYS A 696 -11.23 -48.63 -30.48
N ASP A 697 -10.01 -49.01 -30.87
CA ASP A 697 -9.78 -50.14 -31.79
C ASP A 697 -10.25 -51.49 -31.21
N PHE A 698 -10.35 -51.59 -29.88
CA PHE A 698 -10.85 -52.79 -29.19
C PHE A 698 -12.39 -52.87 -29.15
N GLY A 699 -13.09 -51.73 -29.24
CA GLY A 699 -14.56 -51.66 -29.19
C GLY A 699 -15.27 -52.20 -30.43
N GLN A 700 -14.56 -52.33 -31.56
CA GLN A 700 -15.10 -52.77 -32.86
C GLN A 700 -15.08 -54.30 -33.09
N GLY A 701 -14.89 -55.11 -32.04
CA GLY A 701 -15.03 -56.57 -32.13
C GLY A 701 -16.49 -57.01 -32.17
N VAL A 702 -16.99 -57.41 -33.35
CA VAL A 702 -18.36 -57.92 -33.56
C VAL A 702 -18.61 -59.20 -32.73
N GLY A 703 -19.63 -59.20 -31.86
CA GLY A 703 -20.27 -60.41 -31.35
C GLY A 703 -20.24 -60.64 -29.82
N PHE A 704 -21.43 -60.52 -29.21
CA PHE A 704 -21.84 -60.96 -27.86
C PHE A 704 -21.12 -60.33 -26.65
N ASP A 705 -21.83 -59.43 -25.97
CA ASP A 705 -21.42 -58.74 -24.74
C ASP A 705 -22.00 -59.50 -23.52
N THR A 706 -21.26 -60.48 -23.00
CA THR A 706 -21.59 -61.15 -21.74
C THR A 706 -21.05 -60.36 -20.54
N ALA A 707 -21.68 -60.48 -19.37
CA ALA A 707 -21.29 -59.75 -18.16
C ALA A 707 -19.80 -59.97 -17.75
N ALA A 708 -19.25 -61.16 -18.04
CA ALA A 708 -17.84 -61.48 -17.81
C ALA A 708 -16.87 -60.75 -18.78
N LYS A 709 -17.34 -60.37 -19.97
CA LYS A 709 -16.58 -59.51 -20.91
C LYS A 709 -16.55 -58.06 -20.46
N LYS A 710 -17.60 -57.54 -19.82
CA LYS A 710 -17.64 -56.17 -19.28
C LYS A 710 -16.62 -55.95 -18.14
N SER A 711 -16.50 -56.88 -17.19
CA SER A 711 -15.49 -56.79 -16.12
C SER A 711 -14.05 -56.95 -16.63
N SER A 712 -13.85 -57.77 -17.66
CA SER A 712 -12.53 -57.99 -18.29
C SER A 712 -12.10 -56.80 -19.16
N LYS A 713 -13.06 -56.11 -19.82
CA LYS A 713 -12.84 -54.88 -20.60
C LYS A 713 -12.22 -53.76 -19.75
N THR A 714 -12.75 -53.49 -18.55
CA THR A 714 -12.26 -52.42 -17.67
C THR A 714 -10.84 -52.68 -17.17
N THR A 715 -10.52 -53.93 -16.82
CA THR A 715 -9.19 -54.30 -16.33
C THR A 715 -8.15 -54.23 -17.44
N TYR A 716 -8.50 -54.69 -18.65
CA TYR A 716 -7.63 -54.59 -19.82
C TYR A 716 -7.44 -53.12 -20.26
N ALA A 717 -8.51 -52.32 -20.28
CA ALA A 717 -8.45 -50.89 -20.56
C ALA A 717 -7.45 -50.16 -19.66
N ARG A 718 -7.46 -50.44 -18.35
CA ARG A 718 -6.48 -49.90 -17.40
C ARG A 718 -5.05 -50.33 -17.75
N SER A 719 -4.82 -51.60 -18.08
CA SER A 719 -3.48 -52.08 -18.46
C SER A 719 -2.93 -51.43 -19.73
N VAL A 720 -3.78 -51.16 -20.73
CA VAL A 720 -3.40 -50.47 -21.97
C VAL A 720 -3.02 -49.03 -21.67
N ILE A 721 -3.81 -48.34 -20.85
CA ILE A 721 -3.53 -46.96 -20.43
C ILE A 721 -2.22 -46.90 -19.63
N GLU A 722 -2.01 -47.80 -18.67
CA GLU A 722 -0.76 -47.84 -17.88
C GLU A 722 0.48 -48.08 -18.74
N ASN A 723 0.40 -48.99 -19.71
CA ASN A 723 1.49 -49.25 -20.63
C ASN A 723 1.77 -48.04 -21.54
N ALA A 724 0.72 -47.35 -21.98
CA ALA A 724 0.86 -46.13 -22.77
C ALA A 724 1.50 -44.99 -21.95
N LEU A 725 1.12 -44.84 -20.68
CA LEU A 725 1.73 -43.86 -19.76
C LEU A 725 3.22 -44.12 -19.55
N LYS A 726 3.61 -45.37 -19.26
CA LYS A 726 5.02 -45.75 -19.04
C LYS A 726 5.88 -45.56 -20.28
N LYS A 727 5.28 -45.55 -21.47
CA LYS A 727 5.97 -45.29 -22.74
C LYS A 727 6.19 -43.80 -22.98
N THR A 728 5.23 -42.95 -22.58
CA THR A 728 5.30 -41.51 -22.83
C THR A 728 6.00 -40.73 -21.71
N PHE A 729 5.80 -41.12 -20.45
CA PHE A 729 6.38 -40.45 -19.29
C PHE A 729 7.44 -41.32 -18.61
N ALA A 730 8.51 -40.69 -18.15
CA ALA A 730 9.54 -41.35 -17.37
C ALA A 730 8.95 -41.86 -16.03
N PRO A 731 9.40 -43.03 -15.52
CA PRO A 731 8.94 -43.56 -14.23
C PRO A 731 9.17 -42.59 -13.06
N GLU A 732 10.25 -41.79 -13.12
CA GLU A 732 10.56 -40.76 -12.14
C GLU A 732 9.41 -39.76 -11.99
N PHE A 733 8.85 -39.29 -13.11
CA PHE A 733 7.74 -38.35 -13.13
C PHE A 733 6.46 -38.97 -12.57
N LEU A 734 6.13 -40.20 -13.01
CA LEU A 734 4.93 -40.92 -12.56
C LEU A 734 4.93 -41.18 -11.04
N ASN A 735 6.11 -41.43 -10.45
CA ASN A 735 6.24 -41.68 -9.02
C ASN A 735 6.05 -40.42 -8.15
N ARG A 736 6.04 -39.21 -8.74
CA ARG A 736 5.78 -37.94 -8.01
C ARG A 736 4.31 -37.50 -8.07
N ILE A 737 3.48 -38.24 -8.78
CA ILE A 737 2.06 -37.95 -8.96
C ILE A 737 1.27 -38.72 -7.90
N ASP A 738 0.32 -38.05 -7.24
CA ASP A 738 -0.47 -38.68 -6.17
C ASP A 738 -1.42 -39.76 -6.71
N ASP A 739 -2.08 -39.50 -7.84
CA ASP A 739 -3.00 -40.44 -8.48
C ASP A 739 -3.16 -40.17 -9.98
N VAL A 740 -3.43 -41.25 -10.71
CA VAL A 740 -3.83 -41.22 -12.12
C VAL A 740 -5.33 -41.45 -12.20
N VAL A 741 -6.02 -40.43 -12.69
CA VAL A 741 -7.49 -40.38 -12.74
C VAL A 741 -7.94 -40.66 -14.16
N ILE A 742 -8.72 -41.73 -14.33
CA ILE A 742 -9.25 -42.16 -15.62
C ILE A 742 -10.69 -41.67 -15.74
N PHE A 743 -11.00 -41.01 -16.85
CA PHE A 743 -12.33 -40.54 -17.20
C PHE A 743 -12.94 -41.49 -18.22
N ASP A 744 -14.13 -41.96 -17.90
CA ASP A 744 -14.88 -42.89 -18.73
C ASP A 744 -15.59 -42.17 -19.87
N HIS A 745 -16.00 -42.93 -20.89
CA HIS A 745 -16.84 -42.41 -21.97
C HIS A 745 -18.23 -42.04 -21.43
N LEU A 746 -18.81 -40.96 -21.96
CA LEU A 746 -20.15 -40.53 -21.57
C LEU A 746 -21.20 -41.43 -22.21
N GLU A 747 -22.06 -42.02 -21.38
CA GLU A 747 -23.24 -42.76 -21.82
C GLU A 747 -24.38 -41.81 -22.21
N ARG A 748 -25.31 -42.27 -23.05
CA ARG A 748 -26.46 -41.47 -23.54
C ARG A 748 -27.28 -40.86 -22.40
N GLU A 749 -27.49 -41.60 -21.32
CA GLU A 749 -28.18 -41.10 -20.12
C GLU A 749 -27.43 -39.97 -19.43
N GLY A 750 -26.10 -40.04 -19.41
CA GLY A 750 -25.24 -38.96 -18.90
C GLY A 750 -25.37 -37.69 -19.73
N ILE A 751 -25.44 -37.82 -21.07
CA ILE A 751 -25.63 -36.68 -21.97
C ILE A 751 -26.96 -35.96 -21.73
N HIS A 752 -28.06 -36.70 -21.47
CA HIS A 752 -29.34 -36.06 -21.13
C HIS A 752 -29.25 -35.15 -19.91
N LYS A 753 -28.59 -35.60 -18.85
CA LYS A 753 -28.41 -34.78 -17.66
C LYS A 753 -27.46 -33.59 -17.91
N ILE A 754 -26.47 -33.74 -18.78
CA ILE A 754 -25.57 -32.63 -19.19
C ILE A 754 -26.37 -31.55 -19.95
N ILE A 755 -27.29 -31.96 -20.84
CA ILE A 755 -28.21 -31.03 -21.52
C ILE A 755 -29.04 -30.27 -20.49
N ASP A 756 -29.53 -30.92 -19.44
CA ASP A 756 -30.31 -30.26 -18.40
C ASP A 756 -29.51 -29.18 -17.66
N ILE A 757 -28.25 -29.46 -17.34
CA ILE A 757 -27.36 -28.47 -16.72
C ILE A 757 -27.12 -27.28 -17.67
N GLU A 758 -26.83 -27.52 -18.95
CA GLU A 758 -26.60 -26.44 -19.92
C GLU A 758 -27.87 -25.60 -20.17
N LEU A 759 -29.04 -26.25 -20.21
CA LEU A 759 -30.32 -25.57 -20.37
C LEU A 759 -30.69 -24.70 -19.17
N ASN A 760 -30.27 -25.05 -17.95
CA ASN A 760 -30.52 -24.20 -16.78
C ASN A 760 -29.91 -22.80 -16.94
N TYR A 761 -28.69 -22.69 -17.47
CA TYR A 761 -28.09 -21.38 -17.76
C TYR A 761 -28.89 -20.56 -18.77
N LEU A 762 -29.54 -21.23 -19.72
CA LEU A 762 -30.41 -20.61 -20.72
C LEU A 762 -31.75 -20.21 -20.10
N PHE A 763 -32.33 -21.05 -19.23
CA PHE A 763 -33.54 -20.73 -18.47
C PHE A 763 -33.36 -19.51 -17.58
N ASP A 764 -32.23 -19.37 -16.88
CA ASP A 764 -31.94 -18.19 -16.07
C ASP A 764 -31.89 -16.89 -16.89
N ARG A 765 -31.23 -16.94 -18.07
CA ARG A 765 -31.20 -15.79 -19.00
C ARG A 765 -32.60 -15.42 -19.50
N ILE A 766 -33.40 -16.42 -19.86
CA ILE A 766 -34.77 -16.22 -20.36
C ILE A 766 -35.71 -15.72 -19.25
N HIS A 767 -35.52 -16.21 -18.03
CA HIS A 767 -36.27 -15.76 -16.86
C HIS A 767 -35.98 -14.28 -16.54
N ASN A 768 -34.71 -13.85 -16.65
CA ASN A 768 -34.34 -12.45 -16.50
C ASN A 768 -34.94 -11.55 -17.59
N LEU A 769 -35.21 -12.11 -18.78
CA LEU A 769 -35.96 -11.43 -19.84
C LEU A 769 -37.49 -11.44 -19.62
N GLY A 770 -37.97 -12.11 -18.57
CA GLY A 770 -39.38 -12.15 -18.18
C GLY A 770 -40.20 -13.28 -18.82
N TYR A 771 -39.58 -14.31 -19.38
CA TYR A 771 -40.27 -15.46 -19.98
C TYR A 771 -40.02 -16.76 -19.20
N LYS A 772 -40.92 -17.74 -19.36
CA LYS A 772 -40.75 -19.09 -18.81
C LYS A 772 -40.58 -20.09 -19.93
N MET A 773 -39.52 -20.89 -19.91
CA MET A 773 -39.25 -21.87 -20.96
C MET A 773 -39.29 -23.31 -20.43
N THR A 774 -39.84 -24.22 -21.23
CA THR A 774 -39.83 -25.68 -20.96
C THR A 774 -39.45 -26.45 -22.22
N VAL A 775 -38.54 -27.42 -22.09
CA VAL A 775 -38.06 -28.27 -23.19
C VAL A 775 -38.59 -29.70 -22.98
N THR A 776 -39.24 -30.27 -23.99
CA THR A 776 -39.77 -31.65 -23.92
C THR A 776 -38.67 -32.71 -23.99
N LYS A 777 -38.95 -33.93 -23.53
CA LYS A 777 -38.00 -35.04 -23.61
C LYS A 777 -37.61 -35.38 -25.05
N LYS A 778 -38.56 -35.33 -25.98
CA LYS A 778 -38.34 -35.55 -27.42
C LYS A 778 -37.38 -34.52 -28.03
N ALA A 779 -37.51 -33.26 -27.65
CA ALA A 779 -36.58 -32.22 -28.08
C ALA A 779 -35.16 -32.47 -27.53
N LYS A 780 -35.02 -32.98 -26.30
CA LYS A 780 -33.72 -33.39 -25.75
C LYS A 780 -33.13 -34.58 -26.50
N ASP A 781 -33.93 -35.60 -26.82
CA ASP A 781 -33.49 -36.77 -27.60
C ASP A 781 -32.94 -36.33 -28.97
N PHE A 782 -33.62 -35.41 -29.65
CA PHE A 782 -33.16 -34.83 -30.92
C PHE A 782 -31.80 -34.10 -30.79
N ILE A 783 -31.61 -33.35 -29.71
CA ILE A 783 -30.34 -32.64 -29.45
C ILE A 783 -29.21 -33.62 -29.16
N VAL A 784 -29.48 -34.74 -28.47
CA VAL A 784 -28.49 -35.80 -28.31
C VAL A 784 -28.09 -36.35 -29.67
N ASP A 785 -29.04 -36.70 -30.53
CA ASP A 785 -28.77 -37.34 -31.81
C ASP A 785 -27.99 -36.43 -32.79
N LYS A 786 -28.20 -35.11 -32.73
CA LYS A 786 -27.48 -34.13 -33.55
C LYS A 786 -26.22 -33.54 -32.89
N GLY A 787 -26.12 -33.60 -31.56
CA GLY A 787 -25.13 -32.87 -30.76
C GLY A 787 -24.16 -33.75 -29.97
N TRP A 788 -24.32 -35.07 -29.99
CA TRP A 788 -23.44 -36.03 -29.35
C TRP A 788 -22.69 -36.88 -30.38
N ASP A 789 -21.37 -36.94 -30.21
CA ASP A 789 -20.50 -37.86 -30.95
C ASP A 789 -19.61 -38.55 -29.91
N GLU A 790 -19.60 -39.89 -29.90
CA GLU A 790 -18.76 -40.69 -29.01
C GLU A 790 -17.26 -40.33 -29.11
N GLN A 791 -16.82 -39.82 -30.26
CA GLN A 791 -15.45 -39.40 -30.50
C GLN A 791 -15.09 -38.04 -29.89
N TYR A 792 -16.05 -37.11 -29.84
CA TYR A 792 -15.85 -35.73 -29.38
C TYR A 792 -16.53 -35.43 -28.04
N GLY A 793 -17.18 -36.42 -27.45
CA GLY A 793 -17.91 -36.31 -26.19
C GLY A 793 -19.05 -35.29 -26.27
N ALA A 794 -19.27 -34.57 -25.16
CA ALA A 794 -20.31 -33.53 -25.09
C ALA A 794 -19.88 -32.19 -25.72
N ARG A 795 -18.71 -32.10 -26.36
CA ARG A 795 -18.17 -30.83 -26.91
C ARG A 795 -19.05 -30.18 -27.98
N PRO A 796 -19.69 -30.92 -28.92
CA PRO A 796 -20.58 -30.33 -29.93
C PRO A 796 -21.93 -29.87 -29.36
N LEU A 797 -22.29 -30.31 -28.15
CA LEU A 797 -23.61 -30.13 -27.56
C LEU A 797 -23.99 -28.66 -27.37
N LYS A 798 -23.05 -27.83 -26.91
CA LYS A 798 -23.28 -26.39 -26.75
C LYS A 798 -23.62 -25.71 -28.08
N ARG A 799 -22.94 -26.13 -29.16
CA ARG A 799 -23.21 -25.63 -30.51
C ARG A 799 -24.54 -26.14 -31.05
N ALA A 800 -24.93 -27.37 -30.71
CA ALA A 800 -26.24 -27.91 -31.06
C ALA A 800 -27.37 -27.15 -30.33
N ILE A 801 -27.22 -26.88 -29.02
CA ILE A 801 -28.18 -26.07 -28.27
C ILE A 801 -28.27 -24.65 -28.87
N GLN A 802 -27.14 -24.02 -29.17
CA GLN A 802 -27.14 -22.70 -29.82
C GLN A 802 -27.89 -22.72 -31.15
N LYS A 803 -27.53 -23.64 -32.05
CA LYS A 803 -28.10 -23.71 -33.40
C LYS A 803 -29.58 -24.11 -33.43
N TYR A 804 -29.98 -25.09 -32.61
CA TYR A 804 -31.32 -25.68 -32.68
C TYR A 804 -32.30 -25.09 -31.67
N ILE A 805 -31.83 -24.48 -30.57
CA ILE A 805 -32.67 -23.83 -29.57
C ILE A 805 -32.48 -22.32 -29.59
N GLU A 806 -31.26 -21.81 -29.37
CA GLU A 806 -31.06 -20.36 -29.18
C GLU A 806 -31.37 -19.54 -30.44
N ASP A 807 -30.87 -19.96 -31.60
CA ASP A 807 -31.07 -19.22 -32.85
C ASP A 807 -32.57 -19.14 -33.23
N PRO A 808 -33.35 -20.25 -33.24
CA PRO A 808 -34.78 -20.18 -33.52
C PRO A 808 -35.56 -19.43 -32.44
N LEU A 809 -35.16 -19.54 -31.16
CA LEU A 809 -35.79 -18.81 -30.07
C LEU A 809 -35.58 -17.29 -30.22
N ALA A 810 -34.38 -16.86 -30.59
CA ALA A 810 -34.09 -15.45 -30.83
C ALA A 810 -34.91 -14.90 -32.00
N GLU A 811 -35.05 -15.66 -33.09
CA GLU A 811 -35.92 -15.28 -34.20
C GLU A 811 -37.39 -15.15 -33.78
N GLU A 812 -37.91 -16.10 -33.01
CA GLU A 812 -39.31 -16.07 -32.55
C GLU A 812 -39.59 -14.93 -31.57
N ILE A 813 -38.65 -14.59 -30.69
CA ILE A 813 -38.74 -13.42 -29.78
C ILE A 813 -38.71 -12.10 -30.56
N ILE A 814 -38.00 -12.03 -31.70
CA ILE A 814 -37.96 -10.81 -32.53
C ILE A 814 -39.22 -10.70 -33.42
N LYS A 815 -39.67 -11.82 -34.02
CA LYS A 815 -40.85 -11.86 -34.89
C LYS A 815 -42.14 -11.62 -34.11
N THR A 816 -42.22 -12.17 -32.90
CA THR A 816 -43.40 -12.08 -32.05
C THR A 816 -43.15 -11.00 -31.00
N LYS A 817 -43.96 -9.94 -30.95
CA LYS A 817 -43.97 -9.03 -29.78
C LYS A 817 -44.59 -9.78 -28.59
N ILE A 818 -43.81 -10.66 -27.96
CA ILE A 818 -44.25 -11.50 -26.85
C ILE A 818 -44.51 -10.61 -25.62
N GLU A 819 -45.66 -10.79 -24.95
CA GLU A 819 -45.94 -10.14 -23.67
C GLU A 819 -45.15 -10.80 -22.52
N ASN A 820 -44.72 -10.00 -21.54
CA ASN A 820 -44.02 -10.48 -20.35
C ASN A 820 -44.83 -11.59 -19.64
N ASP A 821 -44.14 -12.63 -19.13
CA ASP A 821 -44.67 -13.85 -18.48
C ASP A 821 -45.28 -14.92 -19.42
N SER A 822 -45.03 -14.83 -20.74
CA SER A 822 -45.38 -15.90 -21.69
C SER A 822 -44.57 -17.18 -21.48
N LYS A 823 -45.22 -18.34 -21.70
CA LYS A 823 -44.58 -19.67 -21.61
C LYS A 823 -44.14 -20.15 -22.99
N ILE A 824 -42.85 -20.40 -23.15
CA ILE A 824 -42.23 -20.93 -24.37
C ILE A 824 -42.04 -22.44 -24.21
N ILE A 825 -42.63 -23.22 -25.10
CA ILE A 825 -42.51 -24.68 -25.12
C ILE A 825 -41.71 -25.07 -26.36
N VAL A 826 -40.57 -25.72 -26.16
CA VAL A 826 -39.75 -26.27 -27.25
C VAL A 826 -40.02 -27.77 -27.36
N ASP A 827 -40.51 -28.19 -28.52
CA ASP A 827 -40.89 -29.57 -28.82
C ASP A 827 -40.34 -30.05 -30.17
N TYR A 828 -40.32 -31.37 -30.37
CA TYR A 828 -39.84 -32.01 -31.60
C TYR A 828 -40.92 -32.91 -32.21
N LYS A 829 -41.15 -32.74 -33.52
CA LYS A 829 -41.97 -33.64 -34.34
C LYS A 829 -41.07 -34.59 -35.13
N GLU A 830 -41.34 -35.89 -35.04
CA GLU A 830 -40.57 -36.91 -35.76
C GLU A 830 -40.62 -36.67 -37.27
N GLY A 831 -39.45 -36.47 -37.88
CA GLY A 831 -39.28 -36.26 -39.32
C GLY A 831 -38.93 -34.83 -39.75
N ASP A 832 -39.01 -33.85 -38.85
CA ASP A 832 -38.55 -32.48 -39.12
C ASP A 832 -37.05 -32.33 -38.83
N ASP A 833 -36.37 -31.44 -39.56
CA ASP A 833 -34.97 -31.07 -39.36
C ASP A 833 -34.78 -29.93 -38.33
N GLU A 834 -35.88 -29.36 -37.83
CA GLU A 834 -35.91 -28.21 -36.91
C GLU A 834 -36.80 -28.46 -35.69
N LEU A 835 -36.50 -27.78 -34.57
CA LEU A 835 -37.33 -27.83 -33.35
C LEU A 835 -38.52 -26.87 -33.49
N THR A 836 -39.69 -27.30 -33.05
CA THR A 836 -40.89 -26.47 -33.01
C THR A 836 -40.97 -25.69 -31.71
N ILE A 837 -41.07 -24.36 -31.81
CA ILE A 837 -41.25 -23.45 -30.66
C ILE A 837 -42.70 -22.99 -30.61
N ALA A 838 -43.39 -23.27 -29.51
CA ALA A 838 -44.75 -22.83 -29.26
C ALA A 838 -44.80 -21.82 -28.11
N VAL A 839 -45.27 -20.60 -28.38
CA VAL A 839 -45.45 -19.55 -27.36
C VAL A 839 -46.90 -19.57 -26.88
N LYS A 840 -47.11 -19.88 -25.59
CA LYS A 840 -48.41 -19.72 -24.91
C LYS A 840 -48.43 -18.39 -24.17
N GLN A 841 -49.29 -17.48 -24.63
CA GLN A 841 -49.58 -16.23 -23.92
C GLN A 841 -50.25 -16.50 -22.57
N PRO A 842 -50.04 -15.66 -21.54
CA PRO A 842 -50.71 -15.81 -20.25
C PRO A 842 -52.24 -15.68 -20.43
N GLU A 843 -53.01 -16.61 -19.85
CA GLU A 843 -54.47 -16.49 -19.83
C GLU A 843 -54.86 -15.19 -19.12
N LYS A 844 -55.55 -14.30 -19.84
CA LYS A 844 -56.20 -13.13 -19.22
C LYS A 844 -57.17 -13.64 -18.15
N LYS A 845 -56.82 -13.44 -16.87
CA LYS A 845 -57.77 -13.58 -15.76
C LYS A 845 -58.94 -12.63 -16.04
N THR A 846 -60.04 -13.20 -16.53
CA THR A 846 -61.32 -12.50 -16.61
C THR A 846 -61.78 -12.29 -15.17
N VAL A 847 -61.54 -11.08 -14.66
CA VAL A 847 -62.21 -10.59 -13.46
C VAL A 847 -63.70 -10.53 -13.82
N LYS A 848 -64.47 -11.52 -13.38
CA LYS A 848 -65.93 -11.40 -13.35
C LYS A 848 -66.25 -10.35 -12.29
N ASN A 849 -66.82 -9.22 -12.74
CA ASN A 849 -67.39 -8.17 -11.89
C ASN A 849 -68.44 -8.73 -10.93
#